data_AF-A0A803PFS2-F1
#
_entry.id   AF-A0A803PFS2-F1
#
_cell.length_a   1.000
_cell.length_b   1.000
_cell.length_c   1.000
_cell.angle_alpha   90.00
_cell.angle_beta   90.00
_cell.angle_gamma   90.00
#
_symmetry.space_group_name_H-M   'P 1'
#
loop_
_entity.id
_entity.type
_entity.pdbx_description
1 polymer ?
#
loop_
_entity_poly.entity_id
_entity_poly.type
_entity_poly.pdbx_seq_one_letter_code
_entity_poly.pdbx_strand_id
1 'polypeptide(L)'
;MAMSSTFTTSNPYLLQNYVVFSPHSTPSSTFGYQSTLFASKLTKKCLSFTAIKTRPDSFSRPALNPISASAQTFDVVVVGAGVIGLTIARQFLLGSDLSVAVVDKAVPCSGATGAGQGYLWMAHKTPGSDIWDLALRSHELWRELAGNLKEQGVDPQEHMGWKNTGSLLIGRTPKEVDVLKKQVKSLQDAGVRSEFLSATDLLSKEPSLLIENDGGAAFLPETVNWMLIANRHFISKGRYAEFFYDPVTTLIRTGSSGKVIGVKTAKNTLFCNKAIIVAAGCWSGSLVQDLFRDSGIVLDVPVKPRKGHLLVLTNFNFLQLNHGMMEAGYLDHKTATQLPDTSTSVISDHDQNLSISMTATIDSMGNVVLGSSRQFAGFNTETEESVINLIWERAMDFFPKLREQTLSDFIERREVRVGLRPYMPDGKPVIGPVPGLSNVLLATGHEGGGLSMALGTAEMVADMVLGNPEKVKSAPFAVQVSNLQRLSAQIHRLPALSFYSNSLISRSSVTSTSPTSPSPSSSRKVSDRIVKLFAIDLDGKKREIVGLTGHTLLKTLANAGMIEPASHRLEDIDACSAECEVNVAQEWLDRLPGRSYDEEFILKKYSRARVLNKHSRLSCQVVLSPDLQGMVVAVPEAKPWDIP
;
A
#
# COMPACT_ATOMS: atom_id res chain seq x y z
N MET A 1 29.78 38.19 46.04
CA MET A 1 28.52 38.39 46.82
C MET A 1 27.37 38.56 45.83
N ALA A 2 26.20 38.08 46.22
CA ALA A 2 25.04 37.74 45.38
C ALA A 2 24.44 38.85 44.49
N MET A 3 23.78 38.41 43.40
CA MET A 3 22.43 38.76 42.87
C MET A 3 22.43 38.66 41.33
N SER A 4 21.79 37.65 40.70
CA SER A 4 20.35 37.49 40.46
C SER A 4 19.74 38.52 39.47
N SER A 5 19.54 38.11 38.22
CA SER A 5 18.39 38.54 37.42
C SER A 5 18.04 37.47 36.35
N THR A 6 17.07 36.64 36.69
CA THR A 6 16.34 35.71 35.81
C THR A 6 15.37 36.48 34.92
N PHE A 7 15.42 36.24 33.61
CA PHE A 7 14.26 36.44 32.72
C PHE A 7 13.77 35.07 32.26
N THR A 8 12.66 34.65 32.86
CA THR A 8 11.88 33.48 32.48
C THR A 8 10.78 33.89 31.50
N THR A 9 10.83 33.39 30.27
CA THR A 9 9.64 33.26 29.42
C THR A 9 9.26 31.79 29.34
N SER A 10 8.32 31.40 30.19
CA SER A 10 7.67 30.10 30.20
C SER A 10 6.66 30.00 29.04
N ASN A 11 6.85 29.06 28.12
CA ASN A 11 5.82 28.61 27.19
C ASN A 11 5.34 27.20 27.62
N PRO A 12 4.16 27.05 28.24
CA PRO A 12 3.76 25.81 28.91
C PRO A 12 2.94 24.86 28.02
N TYR A 13 3.40 24.57 26.79
CA TYR A 13 2.64 23.70 25.86
C TYR A 13 3.43 22.59 25.15
N LEU A 14 4.67 22.28 25.54
CA LEU A 14 5.49 21.31 24.79
C LEU A 14 5.66 19.92 25.42
N LEU A 15 4.99 19.62 26.53
CA LEU A 15 5.12 18.31 27.18
C LEU A 15 3.76 17.76 27.60
N GLN A 16 2.97 17.28 26.64
CA GLN A 16 2.05 16.17 26.89
C GLN A 16 1.56 15.52 25.60
N ASN A 17 1.77 14.20 25.54
CA ASN A 17 1.15 13.21 24.65
C ASN A 17 1.80 12.96 23.29
N TYR A 18 2.90 12.19 23.29
CA TYR A 18 3.24 11.29 22.20
C TYR A 18 3.31 9.86 22.75
N VAL A 19 2.19 9.15 22.68
CA VAL A 19 2.15 7.68 22.81
C VAL A 19 1.87 7.14 21.41
N VAL A 20 2.89 6.48 20.84
CA VAL A 20 2.73 5.61 19.68
C VAL A 20 2.02 4.36 20.19
N PHE A 21 0.74 4.20 19.85
CA PHE A 21 0.01 2.98 20.17
C PHE A 21 0.41 1.86 19.21
N SER A 22 1.06 0.85 19.75
CA SER A 22 1.21 -0.47 19.11
C SER A 22 -0.10 -1.25 19.33
N PRO A 23 -0.70 -1.89 18.31
CA PRO A 23 -1.84 -2.76 18.53
C PRO A 23 -1.31 -4.12 19.02
N HIS A 24 -1.74 -4.60 20.20
CA HIS A 24 -2.25 -5.97 20.37
C HIS A 24 -2.60 -6.33 21.82
N SER A 25 -3.60 -7.21 21.90
CA SER A 25 -3.88 -8.23 22.91
C SER A 25 -4.26 -7.81 24.33
N THR A 26 -5.54 -8.03 24.65
CA THR A 26 -6.05 -8.24 26.01
C THR A 26 -5.58 -9.59 26.55
N PRO A 27 -4.93 -9.65 27.72
CA PRO A 27 -4.86 -10.87 28.51
C PRO A 27 -6.00 -10.86 29.54
N SER A 28 -6.82 -11.91 29.51
CA SER A 28 -7.68 -12.27 30.63
C SER A 28 -6.84 -12.86 31.75
N SER A 29 -6.79 -12.21 32.91
CA SER A 29 -6.38 -12.86 34.15
C SER A 29 -7.18 -12.33 35.33
N THR A 30 -8.01 -13.22 35.86
CA THR A 30 -8.77 -13.13 37.10
C THR A 30 -7.81 -12.99 38.29
N PHE A 31 -7.98 -11.97 39.12
CA PHE A 31 -7.44 -11.97 40.49
C PHE A 31 -8.48 -11.41 41.45
N GLY A 32 -8.89 -12.28 42.38
CA GLY A 32 -9.72 -11.93 43.52
C GLY A 32 -8.89 -11.24 44.60
N TYR A 33 -9.51 -10.26 45.27
CA TYR A 33 -8.96 -9.66 46.48
C TYR A 33 -9.80 -10.09 47.69
N GLN A 34 -9.15 -10.79 48.61
CA GLN A 34 -9.57 -10.95 49.99
C GLN A 34 -9.41 -9.62 50.73
N SER A 35 -10.48 -9.17 51.39
CA SER A 35 -10.46 -8.05 52.31
C SER A 35 -10.28 -8.54 53.75
N THR A 36 -9.28 -8.02 54.45
CA THR A 36 -9.30 -7.91 55.91
C THR A 36 -8.80 -6.53 56.29
N LEU A 37 -9.56 -5.81 57.12
CA LEU A 37 -9.06 -5.00 58.22
C LEU A 37 -10.22 -4.37 59.01
N PHE A 38 -9.89 -4.04 60.25
CA PHE A 38 -10.72 -3.97 61.44
C PHE A 38 -11.60 -2.71 61.56
N ALA A 39 -12.62 -2.88 62.40
CA ALA A 39 -13.65 -1.95 62.87
C ALA A 39 -13.17 -0.57 63.37
N SER A 40 -14.00 0.45 63.13
CA SER A 40 -14.50 1.34 64.21
C SER A 40 -15.85 1.99 63.82
N LYS A 41 -16.70 2.16 64.84
CA LYS A 41 -18.12 2.55 64.81
C LYS A 41 -18.30 4.05 64.52
N LEU A 42 -19.40 4.45 63.84
CA LEU A 42 -20.29 5.53 64.31
C LEU A 42 -21.57 5.71 63.45
N THR A 43 -22.72 5.48 64.13
CA THR A 43 -24.07 6.09 64.05
C THR A 43 -24.87 6.20 62.73
N LYS A 44 -26.03 5.54 62.77
CA LYS A 44 -27.21 5.64 61.91
C LYS A 44 -27.81 7.05 61.87
N LYS A 45 -28.32 7.46 60.70
CA LYS A 45 -29.60 8.17 60.60
C LYS A 45 -30.36 7.74 59.35
N CYS A 46 -31.60 7.33 59.59
CA CYS A 46 -32.59 6.84 58.65
C CYS A 46 -33.41 8.02 58.13
N LEU A 47 -33.66 8.09 56.82
CA LEU A 47 -34.77 8.86 56.25
C LEU A 47 -35.40 8.04 55.10
N SER A 48 -36.68 7.73 55.27
CA SER A 48 -37.55 7.00 54.34
C SER A 48 -38.00 7.89 53.20
N PHE A 49 -38.20 7.32 52.00
CA PHE A 49 -39.22 7.83 51.08
C PHE A 49 -39.95 6.70 50.34
N THR A 50 -41.23 6.97 50.13
CA THR A 50 -42.36 6.09 49.88
C THR A 50 -42.43 5.58 48.44
N ALA A 51 -42.87 4.34 48.25
CA ALA A 51 -43.12 3.75 46.95
C ALA A 51 -44.45 4.25 46.35
N ILE A 52 -44.41 4.78 45.12
CA ILE A 52 -45.58 4.99 44.27
C ILE A 52 -45.42 4.09 43.03
N LYS A 53 -46.35 3.16 42.84
CA LYS A 53 -46.47 2.32 41.64
C LYS A 53 -47.29 3.08 40.59
N THR A 54 -46.72 3.32 39.42
CA THR A 54 -47.46 3.67 38.18
C THR A 54 -47.07 2.73 37.04
N ARG A 55 -48.07 2.37 36.23
CA ARG A 55 -48.02 1.41 35.11
C ARG A 55 -47.08 1.87 33.98
N PRO A 56 -46.55 0.95 33.15
CA PRO A 56 -45.64 1.30 32.07
C PRO A 56 -46.42 1.82 30.85
N ASP A 57 -46.16 3.07 30.47
CA ASP A 57 -46.52 3.61 29.17
C ASP A 57 -45.53 3.11 28.10
N SER A 58 -46.07 2.80 26.92
CA SER A 58 -45.32 2.37 25.74
C SER A 58 -44.40 3.50 25.25
N PHE A 59 -43.10 3.36 25.49
CA PHE A 59 -42.08 4.20 24.86
C PHE A 59 -41.97 3.85 23.37
N SER A 60 -42.49 4.73 22.52
CA SER A 60 -42.11 4.81 21.12
C SER A 60 -40.63 5.21 21.03
N ARG A 61 -39.83 4.39 20.33
CA ARG A 61 -38.43 4.73 20.01
C ARG A 61 -38.42 6.05 19.23
N PRO A 62 -37.62 7.06 19.60
CA PRO A 62 -37.43 8.21 18.74
C PRO A 62 -36.75 7.73 17.45
N ALA A 63 -37.29 8.15 16.31
CA ALA A 63 -36.68 7.90 15.02
C ALA A 63 -35.23 8.42 15.03
N LEU A 64 -34.29 7.56 14.64
CA LEU A 64 -32.91 7.97 14.38
C LEU A 64 -32.93 8.98 13.24
N ASN A 65 -32.79 10.27 13.56
CA ASN A 65 -32.42 11.26 12.56
C ASN A 65 -31.08 10.81 11.96
N PRO A 66 -30.95 10.70 10.63
CA PRO A 66 -29.65 10.44 10.02
C PRO A 66 -28.71 11.56 10.45
N ILE A 67 -27.58 11.20 11.06
CA ILE A 67 -26.51 12.13 11.40
C ILE A 67 -26.14 12.82 10.09
N SER A 68 -26.49 14.11 9.97
CA SER A 68 -26.13 14.90 8.81
C SER A 68 -24.61 14.98 8.74
N ALA A 69 -24.02 14.45 7.67
CA ALA A 69 -22.58 14.54 7.45
C ALA A 69 -22.15 16.02 7.47
N SER A 70 -21.13 16.35 8.25
CA SER A 70 -20.62 17.73 8.30
C SER A 70 -20.08 18.11 6.91
N ALA A 71 -20.61 19.19 6.34
CA ALA A 71 -20.18 19.70 5.05
C ALA A 71 -19.16 20.82 5.26
N GLN A 72 -17.99 20.69 4.64
CA GLN A 72 -16.89 21.66 4.75
C GLN A 72 -16.27 21.89 3.37
N THR A 73 -15.68 23.07 3.16
CA THR A 73 -15.07 23.44 1.87
C THR A 73 -13.60 23.78 2.07
N PHE A 74 -12.76 23.26 1.19
CA PHE A 74 -11.33 23.52 1.12
C PHE A 74 -10.94 23.84 -0.33
N ASP A 75 -9.77 24.40 -0.55
CA ASP A 75 -9.27 24.60 -1.92
C ASP A 75 -8.72 23.29 -2.48
N VAL A 76 -8.02 22.53 -1.64
CA VAL A 76 -7.39 21.27 -1.99
C VAL A 76 -7.82 20.18 -1.01
N VAL A 77 -8.22 19.02 -1.53
CA VAL A 77 -8.48 17.82 -0.73
C VAL A 77 -7.48 16.74 -1.11
N VAL A 78 -6.71 16.25 -0.15
CA VAL A 78 -5.73 15.17 -0.33
C VAL A 78 -6.27 13.90 0.31
N VAL A 79 -6.41 12.85 -0.48
CA VAL A 79 -6.89 11.53 -0.06
C VAL A 79 -5.69 10.60 0.15
N GLY A 80 -5.40 10.30 1.41
CA GLY A 80 -4.23 9.54 1.87
C GLY A 80 -3.27 10.41 2.68
N ALA A 81 -2.98 9.99 3.91
CA ALA A 81 -2.11 10.65 4.89
C ALA A 81 -0.77 9.90 5.07
N GLY A 82 -0.28 9.25 4.00
CA GLY A 82 1.11 8.81 3.91
C GLY A 82 2.06 9.99 3.60
N VAL A 83 3.36 9.71 3.51
CA VAL A 83 4.36 10.77 3.24
C VAL A 83 4.09 11.58 1.98
N ILE A 84 3.58 10.95 0.92
CA ILE A 84 3.23 11.62 -0.34
C ILE A 84 2.08 12.62 -0.13
N GLY A 85 0.98 12.20 0.49
CA GLY A 85 -0.15 13.10 0.73
C GLY A 85 0.18 14.22 1.71
N LEU A 86 0.92 13.92 2.78
CA LEU A 86 1.32 14.94 3.78
C LEU A 86 2.31 15.97 3.21
N THR A 87 3.25 15.56 2.36
CA THR A 87 4.16 16.49 1.66
C THR A 87 3.41 17.36 0.67
N ILE A 88 2.46 16.80 -0.11
CA ILE A 88 1.61 17.57 -1.02
C ILE A 88 0.83 18.64 -0.25
N ALA A 89 0.18 18.26 0.86
CA ALA A 89 -0.53 19.20 1.70
C ALA A 89 0.40 20.32 2.20
N ARG A 90 1.60 19.97 2.69
CA ARG A 90 2.61 20.93 3.16
C ARG A 90 3.04 21.90 2.06
N GLN A 91 3.25 21.41 0.85
CA GLN A 91 3.69 22.23 -0.27
C GLN A 91 2.67 23.32 -0.60
N PHE A 92 1.38 22.99 -0.62
CA PHE A 92 0.32 24.00 -0.77
C PHE A 92 0.27 24.96 0.42
N LEU A 93 0.42 24.45 1.65
CA LEU A 93 0.36 25.26 2.87
C LEU A 93 1.47 26.31 2.93
N LEU A 94 2.65 26.00 2.41
CA LEU A 94 3.80 26.91 2.42
C LEU A 94 3.91 27.77 1.16
N GLY A 95 3.57 27.23 0.00
CA GLY A 95 3.75 27.89 -1.29
C GLY A 95 2.55 28.72 -1.75
N SER A 96 1.45 28.76 -0.99
CA SER A 96 0.22 29.47 -1.37
C SER A 96 -0.64 29.83 -0.16
N ASP A 97 -1.76 30.53 -0.39
CA ASP A 97 -2.80 30.80 0.61
C ASP A 97 -3.94 29.78 0.64
N LEU A 98 -3.80 28.68 -0.12
CA LEU A 98 -4.84 27.68 -0.23
C LEU A 98 -5.09 26.94 1.09
N SER A 99 -6.36 26.64 1.33
CA SER A 99 -6.82 25.75 2.40
C SER A 99 -6.75 24.28 1.96
N VAL A 100 -6.32 23.41 2.87
CA VAL A 100 -6.08 21.99 2.56
C VAL A 100 -6.78 21.10 3.57
N ALA A 101 -7.53 20.11 3.09
CA ALA A 101 -7.98 18.98 3.91
C ALA A 101 -7.18 17.73 3.55
N VAL A 102 -6.71 16.99 4.56
CA VAL A 102 -6.18 15.63 4.39
C VAL A 102 -7.18 14.65 4.98
N VAL A 103 -7.56 13.65 4.20
CA VAL A 103 -8.48 12.60 4.61
C VAL A 103 -7.84 11.22 4.44
N ASP A 104 -7.97 10.36 5.45
CA ASP A 104 -7.46 8.99 5.43
C ASP A 104 -8.44 8.02 6.11
N LYS A 105 -8.44 6.77 5.63
CA LYS A 105 -9.22 5.68 6.23
C LYS A 105 -8.72 5.27 7.61
N ALA A 106 -7.48 5.61 7.96
CA ALA A 106 -6.81 5.29 9.22
C ALA A 106 -6.12 6.54 9.79
N VAL A 107 -5.08 6.34 10.61
CA VAL A 107 -4.26 7.42 11.18
C VAL A 107 -3.10 7.78 10.23
N PRO A 108 -2.50 8.98 10.36
CA PRO A 108 -1.35 9.38 9.56
C PRO A 108 -0.24 8.32 9.54
N CYS A 109 0.36 8.16 8.37
CA CYS A 109 1.50 7.28 8.15
C CYS A 109 1.26 5.79 8.49
N SER A 110 0.03 5.31 8.75
CA SER A 110 -0.21 3.91 9.17
C SER A 110 -0.02 2.86 8.08
N GLY A 111 0.31 3.27 6.85
CA GLY A 111 0.67 2.38 5.74
C GLY A 111 2.17 2.18 5.60
N ALA A 112 2.64 2.06 4.35
CA ALA A 112 4.08 1.87 4.05
C ALA A 112 5.01 2.96 4.61
N THR A 113 4.50 4.17 4.88
CA THR A 113 5.29 5.25 5.46
C THR A 113 5.77 4.93 6.87
N GLY A 114 4.87 4.58 7.78
CA GLY A 114 5.20 4.26 9.18
C GLY A 114 5.91 2.92 9.33
N ALA A 115 5.65 1.99 8.40
CA ALA A 115 6.36 0.72 8.34
C ALA A 115 7.75 0.81 7.68
N GLY A 116 8.13 1.98 7.15
CA GLY A 116 9.39 2.17 6.42
C GLY A 116 10.61 2.31 7.32
N GLN A 117 11.78 2.33 6.69
CA GLN A 117 13.08 2.49 7.37
C GLN A 117 13.40 3.95 7.73
N GLY A 118 12.66 4.90 7.15
CA GLY A 118 12.92 6.33 7.31
C GLY A 118 14.10 6.88 6.49
N TYR A 119 14.82 6.08 5.69
CA TYR A 119 16.02 6.53 5.00
C TYR A 119 15.80 7.19 3.61
N LEU A 120 16.50 8.28 3.33
CA LEU A 120 16.63 8.88 1.98
C LEU A 120 17.71 8.18 1.15
N TRP A 121 17.40 6.98 0.67
CA TRP A 121 18.32 6.21 -0.15
C TRP A 121 18.57 6.86 -1.52
N MET A 122 19.82 7.24 -1.83
CA MET A 122 20.20 7.79 -3.15
C MET A 122 21.25 6.94 -3.88
N ALA A 123 22.12 6.22 -3.16
CA ALA A 123 23.27 5.51 -3.71
C ALA A 123 22.94 4.55 -4.87
N HIS A 124 21.75 3.95 -4.83
CA HIS A 124 21.31 2.93 -5.77
C HIS A 124 20.50 3.47 -6.96
N LYS A 125 20.29 4.79 -7.05
CA LYS A 125 19.52 5.40 -8.14
C LYS A 125 20.43 5.71 -9.33
N THR A 126 19.96 5.42 -10.54
CA THR A 126 20.73 5.60 -11.76
C THR A 126 20.51 7.00 -12.36
N PRO A 127 21.55 7.83 -12.49
CA PRO A 127 21.48 9.08 -13.23
C PRO A 127 20.91 8.92 -14.64
N GLY A 128 20.04 9.83 -15.05
CA GLY A 128 19.37 9.81 -16.35
C GLY A 128 18.20 8.81 -16.49
N SER A 129 17.88 8.03 -15.45
CA SER A 129 16.65 7.24 -15.43
C SER A 129 15.40 8.12 -15.30
N ASP A 130 14.23 7.60 -15.67
CA ASP A 130 12.95 8.33 -15.60
C ASP A 130 12.65 8.89 -14.19
N ILE A 131 13.16 8.27 -13.13
CA ILE A 131 12.94 8.70 -11.73
C ILE A 131 14.05 9.60 -11.18
N TRP A 132 15.16 9.77 -11.92
CA TRP A 132 16.37 10.42 -11.42
C TRP A 132 16.12 11.88 -11.04
N ASP A 133 15.62 12.68 -11.99
CA ASP A 133 15.43 14.12 -11.78
C ASP A 133 14.45 14.39 -10.63
N LEU A 134 13.40 13.57 -10.51
CA LEU A 134 12.44 13.64 -9.40
C LEU A 134 13.11 13.35 -8.05
N ALA A 135 13.94 12.31 -7.98
CA ALA A 135 14.64 11.93 -6.76
C ALA A 135 15.72 12.94 -6.37
N LEU A 136 16.49 13.44 -7.35
CA LEU A 136 17.51 14.46 -7.13
C LEU A 136 16.89 15.76 -6.62
N ARG A 137 15.84 16.26 -7.29
CA ARG A 137 15.12 17.46 -6.85
C ARG A 137 14.52 17.29 -5.46
N SER A 138 13.92 16.14 -5.18
CA SER A 138 13.37 15.84 -3.86
C SER A 138 14.46 15.80 -2.77
N HIS A 139 15.64 15.26 -3.08
CA HIS A 139 16.79 15.26 -2.16
C HIS A 139 17.32 16.69 -1.89
N GLU A 140 17.37 17.56 -2.90
CA GLU A 140 17.70 18.98 -2.72
C GLU A 140 16.70 19.69 -1.80
N LEU A 141 15.40 19.52 -2.05
CA LEU A 141 14.32 20.09 -1.24
C LEU A 141 14.39 19.62 0.22
N TRP A 142 14.78 18.36 0.45
CA TRP A 142 15.00 17.84 1.79
C TRP A 142 16.12 18.59 2.51
N ARG A 143 17.25 18.85 1.83
CA ARG A 143 18.38 19.62 2.39
C ARG A 143 18.03 21.08 2.63
N GLU A 144 17.36 21.72 1.68
CA GLU A 144 16.87 23.10 1.82
C GLU A 144 15.95 23.23 3.05
N LEU A 145 15.02 22.29 3.23
CA LEU A 145 14.13 22.27 4.39
C LEU A 145 14.92 22.18 5.70
N ALA A 146 15.91 21.29 5.79
CA ALA A 146 16.73 21.15 6.98
C ALA A 146 17.59 22.40 7.24
N GLY A 147 18.15 23.00 6.19
CA GLY A 147 18.91 24.25 6.27
C GLY A 147 18.06 25.41 6.81
N ASN A 148 16.88 25.60 6.23
CA ASN A 148 15.95 26.66 6.62
C ASN A 148 15.53 26.55 8.09
N LEU A 149 15.32 25.33 8.61
CA LEU A 149 15.01 25.13 10.03
C LEU A 149 16.18 25.55 10.93
N LYS A 150 17.40 25.18 10.57
CA LYS A 150 18.61 25.60 11.32
C LYS A 150 18.75 27.11 11.33
N GLU A 151 18.54 27.78 10.20
CA GLU A 151 18.59 29.25 10.11
C GLU A 151 17.53 29.93 10.99
N GLN A 152 16.38 29.28 11.18
CA GLN A 152 15.32 29.73 12.08
C GLN A 152 15.57 29.38 13.55
N GLY A 153 16.71 28.75 13.88
CA GLY A 153 17.03 28.30 15.24
C GLY A 153 16.23 27.08 15.70
N VAL A 154 15.61 26.35 14.77
CA VAL A 154 14.87 25.11 15.05
C VAL A 154 15.78 23.93 14.72
N ASP A 155 15.97 23.00 15.67
CA ASP A 155 16.74 21.78 15.40
C ASP A 155 15.97 20.86 14.42
N PRO A 156 16.51 20.59 13.21
CA PRO A 156 15.88 19.66 12.28
C PRO A 156 15.76 18.24 12.82
N GLN A 157 16.64 17.81 13.74
CA GLN A 157 16.53 16.49 14.35
C GLN A 157 15.29 16.40 15.23
N GLU A 158 15.07 17.38 16.10
CA GLU A 158 13.89 17.43 16.97
C GLU A 158 12.60 17.69 16.18
N HIS A 159 12.65 18.56 15.18
CA HIS A 159 11.46 18.97 14.44
C HIS A 159 10.96 17.88 13.48
N MET A 160 11.87 17.14 12.86
CA MET A 160 11.52 16.26 11.75
C MET A 160 12.35 14.98 11.63
N GLY A 161 13.10 14.66 12.68
CA GLY A 161 13.94 13.46 12.74
C GLY A 161 15.25 13.56 11.96
N TRP A 162 15.56 14.70 11.34
CA TRP A 162 16.70 14.83 10.43
C TRP A 162 18.03 14.49 11.12
N LYS A 163 18.62 13.36 10.73
CA LYS A 163 19.96 12.94 11.13
C LYS A 163 20.81 12.77 9.88
N ASN A 164 21.96 13.44 9.82
CA ASN A 164 22.87 13.36 8.67
C ASN A 164 23.90 12.24 8.84
N THR A 165 23.44 10.99 8.82
CA THR A 165 24.26 9.80 9.13
C THR A 165 25.01 9.27 7.94
N GLY A 166 24.62 9.60 6.71
CA GLY A 166 25.15 8.99 5.49
C GLY A 166 24.65 7.56 5.25
N SER A 167 24.84 7.08 4.02
CA SER A 167 24.42 5.74 3.60
C SER A 167 25.49 4.98 2.83
N LEU A 168 25.45 3.66 2.98
CA LEU A 168 26.35 2.71 2.37
C LEU A 168 25.55 1.70 1.54
N LEU A 169 25.92 1.57 0.26
CA LEU A 169 25.51 0.45 -0.58
C LEU A 169 26.68 -0.54 -0.67
N ILE A 170 26.53 -1.71 -0.05
CA ILE A 170 27.61 -2.65 0.23
C ILE A 170 27.66 -3.74 -0.83
N GLY A 171 28.84 -3.94 -1.42
CA GLY A 171 29.15 -5.05 -2.31
C GLY A 171 30.19 -5.97 -1.65
N ARG A 172 29.94 -7.27 -1.68
CA ARG A 172 30.80 -8.29 -1.05
C ARG A 172 31.54 -9.15 -2.06
N THR A 173 31.30 -8.93 -3.36
CA THR A 173 31.98 -9.64 -4.44
C THR A 173 32.73 -8.66 -5.34
N PRO A 174 33.79 -9.11 -6.06
CA PRO A 174 34.50 -8.27 -7.02
C PRO A 174 33.59 -7.66 -8.08
N LYS A 175 32.59 -8.44 -8.55
CA LYS A 175 31.61 -7.99 -9.54
C LYS A 175 30.75 -6.85 -9.01
N GLU A 176 30.25 -6.96 -7.77
CA GLU A 176 29.47 -5.89 -7.14
C GLU A 176 30.33 -4.65 -6.92
N VAL A 177 31.59 -4.82 -6.49
CA VAL A 177 32.53 -3.71 -6.29
C VAL A 177 32.77 -2.93 -7.58
N ASP A 178 32.95 -3.61 -8.72
CA ASP A 178 33.11 -2.94 -10.01
C ASP A 178 31.85 -2.15 -10.42
N VAL A 179 30.66 -2.68 -10.12
CA VAL A 179 29.39 -1.97 -10.32
C VAL A 179 29.32 -0.74 -9.41
N LEU A 180 29.70 -0.86 -8.14
CA LEU A 180 29.67 0.26 -7.19
C LEU A 180 30.64 1.38 -7.57
N LYS A 181 31.85 1.06 -8.04
CA LYS A 181 32.79 2.07 -8.55
C LYS A 181 32.22 2.85 -9.73
N LYS A 182 31.58 2.16 -10.68
CA LYS A 182 30.91 2.81 -11.82
C LYS A 182 29.73 3.67 -11.37
N GLN A 183 28.95 3.17 -10.41
CA GLN A 183 27.82 3.88 -9.83
C GLN A 183 28.27 5.16 -9.13
N VAL A 184 29.29 5.11 -8.28
CA VAL A 184 29.87 6.30 -7.62
C VAL A 184 30.34 7.31 -8.66
N LYS A 185 31.06 6.87 -9.70
CA LYS A 185 31.50 7.77 -10.77
C LYS A 185 30.30 8.45 -11.46
N SER A 186 29.27 7.68 -11.81
CA SER A 186 28.07 8.24 -12.44
C SER A 186 27.35 9.25 -11.54
N LEU A 187 27.30 9.00 -10.23
CA LEU A 187 26.72 9.93 -9.25
C LEU A 187 27.56 11.21 -9.14
N GLN A 188 28.88 11.11 -9.11
CA GLN A 188 29.80 12.25 -9.10
C GLN A 188 29.66 13.10 -10.36
N ASP A 189 29.60 12.46 -11.53
CA ASP A 189 29.38 13.13 -12.83
C ASP A 189 28.02 13.86 -12.86
N ALA A 190 27.02 13.35 -12.12
CA ALA A 190 25.71 13.98 -11.95
C ALA A 190 25.66 15.00 -10.78
N GLY A 191 26.80 15.36 -10.19
CA GLY A 191 26.91 16.37 -9.13
C GLY A 191 26.55 15.88 -7.72
N VAL A 192 26.36 14.58 -7.52
CA VAL A 192 26.07 13.99 -6.21
C VAL A 192 27.37 13.64 -5.49
N ARG A 193 27.56 14.24 -4.30
CA ARG A 193 28.69 13.93 -3.42
C ARG A 193 28.62 12.45 -3.01
N SER A 194 29.57 11.68 -3.51
CA SER A 194 29.67 10.24 -3.25
C SER A 194 31.12 9.80 -3.35
N GLU A 195 31.44 8.70 -2.67
CA GLU A 195 32.77 8.12 -2.58
C GLU A 195 32.68 6.60 -2.66
N PHE A 196 33.68 5.97 -3.26
CA PHE A 196 33.84 4.52 -3.16
C PHE A 196 34.79 4.23 -2.00
N LEU A 197 34.35 3.41 -1.05
CA LEU A 197 35.14 2.95 0.08
C LEU A 197 35.69 1.56 -0.20
N SER A 198 37.00 1.38 -0.01
CA SER A 198 37.63 0.07 0.06
C SER A 198 37.13 -0.70 1.30
N ALA A 199 37.38 -2.01 1.37
CA ALA A 199 37.10 -2.80 2.57
C ALA A 199 37.71 -2.18 3.85
N THR A 200 38.96 -1.70 3.77
CA THR A 200 39.65 -1.05 4.89
C THR A 200 38.98 0.25 5.31
N ASP A 201 38.66 1.13 4.36
CA ASP A 201 38.01 2.41 4.67
C ASP A 201 36.58 2.20 5.17
N LEU A 202 35.88 1.20 4.63
CA LEU A 202 34.55 0.80 5.07
C LEU A 202 34.57 0.32 6.52
N LEU A 203 35.50 -0.56 6.90
CA LEU A 203 35.65 -1.05 8.28
C LEU A 203 36.03 0.07 9.26
N SER A 204 36.75 1.09 8.81
CA SER A 204 37.04 2.27 9.65
C SER A 204 35.77 3.05 10.02
N LYS A 205 34.75 3.02 9.16
CA LYS A 205 33.45 3.66 9.36
C LYS A 205 32.43 2.76 10.04
N GLU A 206 32.45 1.46 9.76
CA GLU A 206 31.54 0.46 10.28
C GLU A 206 32.29 -0.78 10.80
N PRO A 207 32.90 -0.71 12.00
CA PRO A 207 33.75 -1.79 12.52
C PRO A 207 33.01 -3.10 12.81
N SER A 208 31.68 -3.04 12.97
CA SER A 208 30.86 -4.22 13.26
C SER A 208 30.54 -5.06 12.01
N LEU A 209 30.84 -4.53 10.81
CA LEU A 209 30.54 -5.17 9.54
C LEU A 209 31.53 -6.29 9.23
N LEU A 210 31.05 -7.40 8.67
CA LEU A 210 31.87 -8.39 7.99
C LEU A 210 31.99 -8.03 6.52
N ILE A 211 33.21 -7.72 6.09
CA ILE A 211 33.56 -7.48 4.70
C ILE A 211 34.93 -8.11 4.43
N GLU A 212 35.03 -8.84 3.31
CA GLU A 212 36.30 -9.39 2.84
C GLU A 212 37.10 -8.31 2.09
N ASN A 213 38.39 -8.56 1.87
CA ASN A 213 39.31 -7.59 1.25
C ASN A 213 38.91 -7.17 -0.18
N ASP A 214 38.16 -8.00 -0.89
CA ASP A 214 37.65 -7.75 -2.24
C ASP A 214 36.25 -7.11 -2.26
N GLY A 215 35.69 -6.79 -1.09
CA GLY A 215 34.46 -6.03 -0.91
C GLY A 215 34.67 -4.50 -0.84
N GLY A 216 33.55 -3.78 -0.73
CA GLY A 216 33.56 -2.31 -0.61
C GLY A 216 32.16 -1.72 -0.58
N ALA A 217 32.08 -0.39 -0.58
CA ALA A 217 30.78 0.30 -0.56
C ALA A 217 30.77 1.59 -1.40
N ALA A 218 29.62 1.89 -2.00
CA ALA A 218 29.31 3.25 -2.42
C ALA A 218 28.78 4.02 -1.21
N PHE A 219 29.46 5.10 -0.84
CA PHE A 219 29.16 5.94 0.31
C PHE A 219 28.62 7.29 -0.12
N LEU A 220 27.46 7.67 0.43
CA LEU A 220 26.93 9.02 0.34
C LEU A 220 26.91 9.60 1.76
N PRO A 221 27.65 10.69 2.04
CA PRO A 221 27.76 11.24 3.37
C PRO A 221 26.46 11.89 3.86
N GLU A 222 25.56 12.23 2.93
CA GLU A 222 24.32 12.91 3.24
C GLU A 222 23.12 11.97 3.09
N THR A 223 22.56 11.51 4.20
CA THR A 223 21.24 10.85 4.21
C THR A 223 20.50 11.17 5.48
N VAL A 224 19.19 10.96 5.41
CA VAL A 224 18.23 11.45 6.40
C VAL A 224 17.41 10.28 6.88
N ASN A 225 17.17 10.23 8.17
CA ASN A 225 16.12 9.42 8.75
C ASN A 225 14.89 10.30 9.07
N TRP A 226 13.88 10.29 8.22
CA TRP A 226 12.72 11.18 8.35
C TRP A 226 11.57 10.54 9.13
N MET A 227 10.93 11.32 10.01
CA MET A 227 9.59 10.98 10.51
C MET A 227 8.69 12.21 10.69
N LEU A 228 7.51 12.14 10.05
CA LEU A 228 6.32 13.00 10.15
C LEU A 228 6.44 14.49 9.76
N ILE A 229 5.52 14.94 8.90
CA ILE A 229 5.32 16.34 8.52
C ILE A 229 4.20 16.91 9.39
N ALA A 230 4.55 17.81 10.32
CA ALA A 230 3.58 18.48 11.18
C ALA A 230 2.95 19.70 10.47
N ASN A 231 1.90 19.47 9.68
CA ASN A 231 1.09 20.54 9.08
C ASN A 231 0.17 21.24 10.10
N ARG A 232 0.07 20.71 11.33
CA ARG A 232 -0.89 21.13 12.35
C ARG A 232 -0.79 22.58 12.79
N HIS A 233 0.37 23.22 12.63
CA HIS A 233 0.50 24.66 12.88
C HIS A 233 -0.42 25.52 11.98
N PHE A 234 -0.88 25.00 10.84
CA PHE A 234 -1.84 25.68 9.96
C PHE A 234 -3.30 25.51 10.37
N ILE A 235 -3.61 24.65 11.35
CA ILE A 235 -4.98 24.47 11.87
C ILE A 235 -5.44 25.74 12.58
N SER A 236 -4.59 26.33 13.43
CA SER A 236 -4.91 27.60 14.11
C SER A 236 -5.07 28.78 13.14
N LYS A 237 -4.54 28.66 11.93
CA LYS A 237 -4.71 29.63 10.83
C LYS A 237 -5.95 29.36 9.98
N GLY A 238 -6.75 28.34 10.31
CA GLY A 238 -7.95 27.95 9.55
C GLY A 238 -7.66 27.40 8.16
N ARG A 239 -6.41 27.03 7.86
CA ARG A 239 -5.95 26.64 6.52
C ARG A 239 -5.72 25.14 6.36
N TYR A 240 -5.79 24.38 7.44
CA TYR A 240 -5.55 22.95 7.42
C TYR A 240 -6.56 22.21 8.28
N ALA A 241 -7.03 21.06 7.79
CA ALA A 241 -7.88 20.14 8.53
C ALA A 241 -7.50 18.68 8.25
N GLU A 242 -7.67 17.84 9.27
CA GLU A 242 -7.33 16.41 9.25
C GLU A 242 -8.60 15.58 9.50
N PHE A 243 -8.88 14.62 8.63
CA PHE A 243 -10.04 13.72 8.70
C PHE A 243 -9.57 12.27 8.70
N PHE A 244 -9.36 11.69 9.88
CA PHE A 244 -8.88 10.32 10.06
C PHE A 244 -10.00 9.35 10.44
N TYR A 245 -9.77 8.06 10.18
CA TYR A 245 -10.82 7.03 10.31
C TYR A 245 -12.07 7.37 9.49
N ASP A 246 -11.86 7.97 8.32
CA ASP A 246 -12.94 8.50 7.49
C ASP A 246 -12.67 8.23 6.01
N PRO A 247 -12.81 6.96 5.57
CA PRO A 247 -12.51 6.57 4.20
C PRO A 247 -13.37 7.36 3.21
N VAL A 248 -12.73 7.82 2.14
CA VAL A 248 -13.41 8.40 0.98
C VAL A 248 -14.11 7.29 0.21
N THR A 249 -15.39 7.49 -0.10
CA THR A 249 -16.24 6.49 -0.75
C THR A 249 -16.76 6.95 -2.11
N THR A 250 -16.85 8.26 -2.37
CA THR A 250 -17.45 8.76 -3.61
C THR A 250 -16.91 10.14 -4.00
N LEU A 251 -16.82 10.41 -5.30
CA LEU A 251 -16.58 11.75 -5.83
C LEU A 251 -17.90 12.49 -6.02
N ILE A 252 -17.94 13.76 -5.61
CA ILE A 252 -19.10 14.64 -5.78
C ILE A 252 -18.93 15.38 -7.09
N ARG A 253 -19.94 15.36 -7.97
CA ARG A 253 -19.90 16.00 -9.28
C ARG A 253 -21.03 17.01 -9.47
N THR A 254 -20.81 18.03 -10.29
CA THR A 254 -21.88 18.88 -10.79
C THR A 254 -22.66 18.11 -11.87
N GLY A 255 -23.80 17.53 -11.51
CA GLY A 255 -24.57 16.67 -12.42
C GLY A 255 -23.88 15.32 -12.69
N SER A 256 -24.38 14.57 -13.68
CA SER A 256 -23.94 13.19 -13.95
C SER A 256 -22.53 13.07 -14.56
N SER A 257 -22.05 14.10 -15.26
CA SER A 257 -20.75 14.08 -15.96
C SER A 257 -19.90 15.35 -15.75
N GLY A 258 -20.33 16.29 -14.90
CA GLY A 258 -19.63 17.56 -14.74
C GLY A 258 -18.41 17.50 -13.81
N LYS A 259 -17.88 18.69 -13.50
CA LYS A 259 -16.68 18.89 -12.69
C LYS A 259 -16.82 18.17 -11.34
N VAL A 260 -15.75 17.52 -10.91
CA VAL A 260 -15.66 16.98 -9.55
C VAL A 260 -15.49 18.16 -8.59
N ILE A 261 -16.37 18.30 -7.61
CA ILE A 261 -16.41 19.42 -6.67
C ILE A 261 -16.15 19.00 -5.22
N GLY A 262 -15.83 17.73 -4.98
CA GLY A 262 -15.51 17.25 -3.65
C GLY A 262 -15.46 15.74 -3.53
N VAL A 263 -15.29 15.29 -2.31
CA VAL A 263 -15.34 13.88 -1.91
C VAL A 263 -16.36 13.69 -0.80
N LYS A 264 -17.01 12.52 -0.81
CA LYS A 264 -17.85 12.06 0.29
C LYS A 264 -17.12 10.97 1.06
N THR A 265 -17.25 11.02 2.37
CA THR A 265 -16.80 9.98 3.30
C THR A 265 -17.98 9.43 4.09
N ALA A 266 -17.73 8.52 5.03
CA ALA A 266 -18.78 8.02 5.91
C ALA A 266 -19.32 9.11 6.85
N LYS A 267 -18.49 10.07 7.26
CA LYS A 267 -18.82 11.07 8.29
C LYS A 267 -18.94 12.50 7.76
N ASN A 268 -18.32 12.79 6.63
CA ASN A 268 -18.13 14.15 6.13
C ASN A 268 -18.41 14.27 4.63
N THR A 269 -18.68 15.51 4.22
CA THR A 269 -18.72 15.92 2.83
C THR A 269 -17.69 17.04 2.67
N LEU A 270 -16.63 16.78 1.90
CA LEU A 270 -15.52 17.71 1.73
C LEU A 270 -15.54 18.28 0.31
N PHE A 271 -16.01 19.50 0.16
CA PHE A 271 -15.98 20.23 -1.11
C PHE A 271 -14.57 20.75 -1.41
N CYS A 272 -14.21 20.79 -2.68
CA CYS A 272 -12.95 21.30 -3.18
C CYS A 272 -13.14 22.41 -4.22
N ASN A 273 -12.44 23.54 -4.09
CA ASN A 273 -12.49 24.61 -5.09
C ASN A 273 -11.53 24.34 -6.26
N LYS A 274 -10.32 23.87 -5.96
CA LYS A 274 -9.22 23.73 -6.94
C LYS A 274 -8.95 22.28 -7.33
N ALA A 275 -8.57 21.41 -6.39
CA ALA A 275 -8.09 20.08 -6.75
C ALA A 275 -8.36 19.00 -5.70
N ILE A 276 -8.49 17.76 -6.17
CA ILE A 276 -8.49 16.55 -5.36
C ILE A 276 -7.27 15.73 -5.75
N ILE A 277 -6.45 15.34 -4.77
CA ILE A 277 -5.26 14.53 -4.98
C ILE A 277 -5.47 13.16 -4.35
N VAL A 278 -5.41 12.09 -5.14
CA VAL A 278 -5.45 10.72 -4.66
C VAL A 278 -4.01 10.23 -4.45
N ALA A 279 -3.61 10.14 -3.19
CA ALA A 279 -2.29 9.70 -2.71
C ALA A 279 -2.43 8.51 -1.74
N ALA A 280 -3.36 7.61 -2.01
CA ALA A 280 -3.77 6.50 -1.13
C ALA A 280 -2.83 5.28 -1.19
N GLY A 281 -1.55 5.46 -1.52
CA GLY A 281 -0.57 4.37 -1.61
C GLY A 281 -1.05 3.19 -2.47
N CYS A 282 -0.84 1.95 -2.01
CA CYS A 282 -1.23 0.75 -2.76
C CYS A 282 -2.75 0.57 -2.90
N TRP A 283 -3.56 1.31 -2.15
CA TRP A 283 -5.02 1.35 -2.29
C TRP A 283 -5.48 2.29 -3.40
N SER A 284 -4.59 3.08 -4.01
CA SER A 284 -4.99 4.05 -5.04
C SER A 284 -5.66 3.38 -6.23
N GLY A 285 -5.21 2.19 -6.64
CA GLY A 285 -5.80 1.46 -7.76
C GLY A 285 -7.26 1.06 -7.50
N SER A 286 -7.52 0.38 -6.39
CA SER A 286 -8.89 -0.02 -6.01
C SER A 286 -9.79 1.19 -5.73
N LEU A 287 -9.27 2.19 -5.01
CA LEU A 287 -10.00 3.42 -4.71
C LEU A 287 -10.42 4.16 -5.99
N VAL A 288 -9.50 4.31 -6.95
CA VAL A 288 -9.80 4.92 -8.25
C VAL A 288 -10.89 4.13 -8.98
N GLN A 289 -10.80 2.79 -9.02
CA GLN A 289 -11.83 1.97 -9.67
C GLN A 289 -13.22 2.20 -9.06
N ASP A 290 -13.31 2.33 -7.73
CA ASP A 290 -14.57 2.61 -7.04
C ASP A 290 -15.06 4.03 -7.29
N LEU A 291 -14.18 5.03 -7.17
CA LEU A 291 -14.51 6.44 -7.35
C LEU A 291 -14.94 6.79 -8.78
N PHE A 292 -14.49 6.04 -9.78
CA PHE A 292 -14.78 6.28 -11.19
C PHE A 292 -15.78 5.30 -11.81
N ARG A 293 -16.31 4.34 -11.05
CA ARG A 293 -17.23 3.30 -11.52
C ARG A 293 -18.39 3.86 -12.37
N ASP A 294 -19.00 4.95 -11.92
CA ASP A 294 -20.18 5.56 -12.56
C ASP A 294 -19.83 6.72 -13.49
N SER A 295 -18.54 6.95 -13.76
CA SER A 295 -18.06 8.10 -14.54
C SER A 295 -17.83 7.83 -16.02
N GLY A 296 -17.87 6.57 -16.45
CA GLY A 296 -17.48 6.14 -17.80
C GLY A 296 -15.98 6.25 -18.10
N ILE A 297 -15.17 6.70 -17.13
CA ILE A 297 -13.71 6.75 -17.23
C ILE A 297 -13.15 5.40 -16.80
N VAL A 298 -12.46 4.72 -17.72
CA VAL A 298 -11.75 3.47 -17.44
C VAL A 298 -10.27 3.79 -17.31
N LEU A 299 -9.81 3.95 -16.08
CA LEU A 299 -8.42 4.20 -15.75
C LEU A 299 -7.73 2.91 -15.33
N ASP A 300 -6.59 2.60 -15.93
CA ASP A 300 -5.74 1.51 -15.46
C ASP A 300 -4.62 2.10 -14.60
N VAL A 301 -4.71 1.90 -13.29
CA VAL A 301 -3.68 2.27 -12.32
C VAL A 301 -3.16 0.95 -11.74
N PRO A 302 -2.17 0.29 -12.38
CA PRO A 302 -1.75 -1.06 -12.04
C PRO A 302 -0.86 -1.11 -10.80
N VAL A 303 -1.14 -0.26 -9.81
CA VAL A 303 -0.46 -0.25 -8.51
C VAL A 303 -0.82 -1.52 -7.75
N LYS A 304 0.19 -2.25 -7.29
CA LYS A 304 0.03 -3.48 -6.52
C LYS A 304 0.62 -3.31 -5.12
N PRO A 305 -0.01 -3.87 -4.08
CA PRO A 305 0.63 -3.95 -2.78
C PRO A 305 1.81 -4.93 -2.84
N ARG A 306 3.00 -4.45 -2.48
CA ARG A 306 4.18 -5.28 -2.27
C ARG A 306 4.54 -5.24 -0.79
N LYS A 307 4.25 -6.33 -0.09
CA LYS A 307 4.46 -6.48 1.35
C LYS A 307 5.95 -6.52 1.65
N GLY A 308 6.36 -5.88 2.73
CA GLY A 308 7.70 -5.98 3.27
C GLY A 308 7.69 -5.95 4.79
N HIS A 309 8.55 -6.76 5.38
CA HIS A 309 8.79 -6.85 6.81
C HIS A 309 10.11 -6.17 7.18
N LEU A 310 10.12 -5.50 8.33
CA LEU A 310 11.31 -5.05 9.03
C LEU A 310 11.27 -5.56 10.47
N LEU A 311 12.41 -6.03 10.96
CA LEU A 311 12.64 -6.36 12.36
C LEU A 311 13.23 -5.13 13.06
N VAL A 312 12.56 -4.64 14.08
CA VAL A 312 12.99 -3.52 14.91
C VAL A 312 13.44 -4.07 16.25
N LEU A 313 14.61 -3.65 16.72
CA LEU A 313 15.20 -4.06 17.99
C LEU A 313 15.43 -2.83 18.86
N THR A 314 14.76 -2.79 20.00
CA THR A 314 14.83 -1.70 20.97
C THR A 314 15.91 -1.98 22.01
N ASN A 315 16.57 -0.93 22.52
CA ASN A 315 17.65 -1.04 23.52
C ASN A 315 18.75 -2.06 23.12
N PHE A 316 19.10 -2.09 21.83
CA PHE A 316 19.97 -3.09 21.25
C PHE A 316 21.42 -2.60 21.15
N ASN A 317 22.21 -2.86 22.20
CA ASN A 317 23.60 -2.39 22.29
C ASN A 317 24.64 -3.37 21.70
N PHE A 318 24.19 -4.51 21.16
CA PHE A 318 25.10 -5.53 20.60
C PHE A 318 25.69 -5.11 19.25
N LEU A 319 24.96 -4.28 18.51
CA LEU A 319 25.36 -3.77 17.20
C LEU A 319 25.34 -2.24 17.22
N GLN A 320 26.47 -1.64 16.87
CA GLN A 320 26.57 -0.20 16.65
C GLN A 320 26.60 0.07 15.16
N LEU A 321 25.71 0.95 14.70
CA LEU A 321 25.63 1.42 13.31
C LEU A 321 25.87 2.93 13.29
N ASN A 322 26.79 3.38 12.45
CA ASN A 322 27.05 4.81 12.25
C ASN A 322 26.28 5.37 11.03
N HIS A 323 26.01 4.52 10.03
CA HIS A 323 25.38 4.84 8.76
C HIS A 323 24.20 3.90 8.48
N GLY A 324 23.31 4.31 7.57
CA GLY A 324 22.33 3.40 7.01
C GLY A 324 22.96 2.53 5.94
N MET A 325 22.71 1.22 5.99
CA MET A 325 23.34 0.28 5.08
C MET A 325 22.30 -0.52 4.28
N MET A 326 22.65 -0.83 3.04
CA MET A 326 21.88 -1.64 2.11
C MET A 326 22.84 -2.53 1.33
N GLU A 327 22.51 -3.81 1.15
CA GLU A 327 23.30 -4.67 0.29
C GLU A 327 23.04 -4.41 -1.21
N ALA A 328 24.04 -4.63 -2.07
CA ALA A 328 23.94 -4.45 -3.51
C ALA A 328 22.86 -5.33 -4.14
N GLY A 329 22.73 -6.60 -3.72
CA GLY A 329 21.71 -7.55 -4.20
C GLY A 329 20.26 -7.09 -3.98
N TYR A 330 20.02 -6.09 -3.13
CA TYR A 330 18.71 -5.43 -3.01
C TYR A 330 18.17 -4.92 -4.37
N LEU A 331 19.07 -4.57 -5.29
CA LEU A 331 18.74 -4.02 -6.61
C LEU A 331 18.08 -5.05 -7.54
N ASP A 332 18.55 -6.29 -7.49
CA ASP A 332 18.07 -7.35 -8.38
C ASP A 332 16.58 -7.69 -8.11
N HIS A 333 16.12 -7.41 -6.88
CA HIS A 333 14.75 -7.65 -6.46
C HIS A 333 13.79 -6.48 -6.77
N LYS A 334 14.27 -5.37 -7.34
CA LYS A 334 13.38 -4.29 -7.82
C LYS A 334 12.71 -4.62 -9.15
N THR A 335 13.39 -5.39 -9.99
CA THR A 335 13.06 -5.63 -11.40
C THR A 335 12.75 -7.10 -11.69
N ALA A 336 12.05 -7.81 -10.79
CA ALA A 336 11.76 -9.24 -10.90
C ALA A 336 10.77 -9.60 -12.05
N THR A 337 11.08 -9.16 -13.26
CA THR A 337 10.70 -9.68 -14.58
C THR A 337 11.89 -10.31 -15.30
N GLN A 338 13.09 -10.34 -14.71
CA GLN A 338 14.25 -11.07 -15.24
C GLN A 338 14.65 -12.23 -14.33
N LEU A 339 14.79 -13.41 -14.95
CA LEU A 339 15.31 -14.62 -14.32
C LEU A 339 16.68 -14.34 -13.68
N PRO A 340 16.98 -14.87 -12.48
CA PRO A 340 18.26 -14.64 -11.83
C PRO A 340 19.37 -15.47 -12.51
N ASP A 341 20.13 -14.83 -13.39
CA ASP A 341 21.46 -15.30 -13.82
C ASP A 341 22.55 -14.71 -12.91
N THR A 342 22.47 -14.97 -11.61
CA THR A 342 23.63 -14.90 -10.70
C THR A 342 23.37 -15.69 -9.43
N SER A 343 24.20 -16.71 -9.22
CA SER A 343 24.24 -17.64 -8.11
C SER A 343 24.71 -16.99 -6.80
N THR A 344 23.88 -16.17 -6.17
CA THR A 344 24.05 -15.73 -4.76
C THR A 344 22.74 -15.55 -3.97
N SER A 345 21.58 -15.86 -4.55
CA SER A 345 20.32 -15.95 -3.78
C SER A 345 20.25 -17.28 -3.04
N VAL A 346 20.58 -17.29 -1.75
CA VAL A 346 20.39 -18.47 -0.90
C VAL A 346 18.92 -18.52 -0.46
N ILE A 347 18.33 -19.71 -0.62
CA ILE A 347 16.95 -20.16 -0.35
C ILE A 347 15.98 -19.97 -1.53
N SER A 348 16.17 -20.85 -2.52
CA SER A 348 15.13 -21.33 -3.43
C SER A 348 14.60 -22.67 -2.90
N ASP A 349 13.53 -22.63 -2.12
CA ASP A 349 12.51 -23.69 -2.13
C ASP A 349 11.23 -23.16 -1.48
N HIS A 350 10.11 -23.28 -2.20
CA HIS A 350 8.70 -23.02 -1.83
C HIS A 350 7.98 -21.70 -2.12
N ASP A 351 8.58 -20.56 -2.46
CA ASP A 351 7.78 -19.39 -2.88
C ASP A 351 8.52 -18.46 -3.85
N GLN A 352 8.18 -18.50 -5.15
CA GLN A 352 8.82 -17.69 -6.22
C GLN A 352 8.64 -16.16 -6.04
N ASN A 353 7.98 -15.72 -4.96
CA ASN A 353 7.59 -14.33 -4.72
C ASN A 353 8.27 -13.66 -3.52
N LEU A 354 9.04 -14.37 -2.68
CA LEU A 354 9.71 -13.78 -1.51
C LEU A 354 11.19 -13.49 -1.80
N SER A 355 11.64 -12.28 -1.51
CA SER A 355 13.07 -11.94 -1.48
C SER A 355 13.45 -11.26 -0.19
N ILE A 356 14.61 -11.62 0.38
CA ILE A 356 15.20 -11.03 1.57
C ILE A 356 16.47 -10.31 1.17
N SER A 357 16.65 -9.08 1.63
CA SER A 357 17.88 -8.32 1.36
C SER A 357 18.28 -7.53 2.58
N MET A 358 19.54 -7.62 3.02
CA MET A 358 20.08 -6.89 4.15
C MET A 358 19.98 -5.38 3.94
N THR A 359 19.35 -4.77 4.92
CA THR A 359 19.39 -3.35 5.20
C THR A 359 19.45 -3.20 6.71
N ALA A 360 20.24 -2.25 7.18
CA ALA A 360 20.43 -1.97 8.60
C ALA A 360 20.43 -0.46 8.80
N THR A 361 19.52 0.03 9.63
CA THR A 361 19.34 1.46 9.87
C THR A 361 19.05 1.70 11.35
N ILE A 362 19.22 2.94 11.79
CA ILE A 362 18.79 3.38 13.13
C ILE A 362 17.59 4.28 12.94
N ASP A 363 16.47 4.01 13.63
CA ASP A 363 15.28 4.85 13.57
C ASP A 363 15.43 6.17 14.37
N SER A 364 14.42 7.04 14.35
CA SER A 364 14.50 8.34 15.03
C SER A 364 14.67 8.18 16.55
N MET A 365 14.10 7.11 17.11
CA MET A 365 14.17 6.74 18.53
C MET A 365 15.47 6.04 18.92
N GLY A 366 16.34 5.72 17.95
CA GLY A 366 17.61 5.04 18.22
C GLY A 366 17.52 3.51 18.16
N ASN A 367 16.40 2.94 17.71
CA ASN A 367 16.25 1.49 17.56
C ASN A 367 16.96 0.99 16.31
N VAL A 368 17.51 -0.22 16.38
CA VAL A 368 18.07 -0.89 15.20
C VAL A 368 16.93 -1.47 14.36
N VAL A 369 16.91 -1.13 13.08
CA VAL A 369 15.92 -1.62 12.12
C VAL A 369 16.65 -2.45 11.07
N LEU A 370 16.40 -3.75 11.12
CA LEU A 370 16.90 -4.75 10.19
C LEU A 370 15.80 -5.11 9.19
N GLY A 371 16.18 -5.37 7.96
CA GLY A 371 15.23 -5.75 6.93
C GLY A 371 15.96 -6.00 5.64
N SER A 372 15.28 -6.00 4.50
CA SER A 372 13.82 -6.03 4.35
C SER A 372 13.43 -7.22 3.51
N SER A 373 12.25 -7.77 3.78
CA SER A 373 11.59 -8.67 2.84
C SER A 373 10.80 -7.90 1.78
N ARG A 374 10.54 -8.57 0.66
CA ARG A 374 9.64 -8.12 -0.41
C ARG A 374 8.86 -9.34 -0.90
N GLN A 375 7.53 -9.25 -0.86
CA GLN A 375 6.66 -10.31 -1.38
C GLN A 375 5.34 -9.76 -1.95
N PHE A 376 4.80 -10.46 -2.94
CA PHE A 376 3.45 -10.23 -3.44
C PHE A 376 2.47 -11.12 -2.68
N ALA A 377 1.83 -10.58 -1.65
CA ALA A 377 0.86 -11.29 -0.79
C ALA A 377 -0.50 -10.56 -0.74
N GLY A 378 -0.84 -9.83 -1.80
CA GLY A 378 -2.02 -8.96 -1.81
C GLY A 378 -1.95 -7.90 -0.69
N PHE A 379 -3.07 -7.64 -0.04
CA PHE A 379 -3.17 -6.67 1.05
C PHE A 379 -2.94 -7.29 2.45
N ASN A 380 -2.42 -8.52 2.53
CA ASN A 380 -2.10 -9.16 3.80
C ASN A 380 -0.99 -8.38 4.54
N THR A 381 -1.26 -8.01 5.79
CA THR A 381 -0.31 -7.33 6.69
C THR A 381 0.09 -8.15 7.90
N GLU A 382 -0.27 -9.44 7.94
CA GLU A 382 0.10 -10.33 9.04
C GLU A 382 1.61 -10.51 9.13
N THR A 383 2.14 -10.69 10.33
CA THR A 383 3.57 -10.95 10.51
C THR A 383 3.89 -12.42 10.26
N GLU A 384 4.99 -12.71 9.57
CA GLU A 384 5.44 -14.08 9.30
C GLU A 384 6.78 -14.35 10.01
N GLU A 385 6.75 -15.13 11.09
CA GLU A 385 7.95 -15.42 11.91
C GLU A 385 9.08 -16.07 11.08
N SER A 386 8.74 -16.91 10.10
CA SER A 386 9.70 -17.48 9.15
C SER A 386 10.47 -16.38 8.40
N VAL A 387 9.77 -15.34 7.93
CA VAL A 387 10.38 -14.19 7.23
C VAL A 387 11.26 -13.38 8.18
N ILE A 388 10.88 -13.25 9.45
CA ILE A 388 11.70 -12.55 10.45
C ILE A 388 12.98 -13.32 10.77
N ASN A 389 12.90 -14.65 10.89
CA ASN A 389 14.09 -15.50 11.04
C ASN A 389 15.03 -15.34 9.83
N LEU A 390 14.50 -15.32 8.61
CA LEU A 390 15.31 -15.09 7.41
C LEU A 390 15.96 -13.69 7.38
N ILE A 391 15.27 -12.65 7.87
CA ILE A 391 15.85 -11.30 8.02
C ILE A 391 16.99 -11.33 9.05
N TRP A 392 16.80 -12.01 10.17
CA TRP A 392 17.84 -12.16 11.21
C TRP A 392 19.05 -12.93 10.67
N GLU A 393 18.82 -14.07 10.00
CA GLU A 393 19.86 -14.86 9.33
C GLU A 393 20.64 -14.02 8.32
N ARG A 394 19.93 -13.28 7.46
CA ARG A 394 20.59 -12.40 6.50
C ARG A 394 21.37 -11.28 7.17
N ALA A 395 20.94 -10.77 8.32
CA ALA A 395 21.72 -9.80 9.08
C ALA A 395 22.98 -10.44 9.69
N MET A 396 22.92 -11.69 10.18
CA MET A 396 24.09 -12.42 10.71
C MET A 396 25.21 -12.59 9.66
N ASP A 397 24.86 -12.67 8.38
CA ASP A 397 25.84 -12.70 7.29
C ASP A 397 26.69 -11.43 7.18
N PHE A 398 26.15 -10.29 7.60
CA PHE A 398 26.84 -9.00 7.57
C PHE A 398 27.37 -8.58 8.95
N PHE A 399 26.81 -9.12 10.03
CA PHE A 399 27.21 -8.81 11.41
C PHE A 399 27.43 -10.10 12.22
N PRO A 400 28.63 -10.68 12.20
CA PRO A 400 28.91 -11.98 12.82
C PRO A 400 28.59 -12.04 14.31
N LYS A 401 28.71 -10.90 15.01
CA LYS A 401 28.39 -10.77 16.43
C LYS A 401 26.93 -11.10 16.76
N LEU A 402 26.01 -10.97 15.79
CA LEU A 402 24.62 -11.38 15.96
C LEU A 402 24.47 -12.90 16.15
N ARG A 403 25.44 -13.72 15.69
CA ARG A 403 25.44 -15.18 15.88
C ARG A 403 25.65 -15.61 17.33
N GLU A 404 26.14 -14.71 18.18
CA GLU A 404 26.33 -14.96 19.61
C GLU A 404 25.01 -14.89 20.39
N GLN A 405 23.92 -14.51 19.73
CA GLN A 405 22.60 -14.35 20.32
C GLN A 405 21.55 -15.09 19.48
N THR A 406 20.46 -15.48 20.11
CA THR A 406 19.29 -16.03 19.41
C THR A 406 18.23 -14.94 19.27
N LEU A 407 17.45 -14.97 18.18
CA LEU A 407 16.37 -14.00 18.02
C LEU A 407 15.33 -14.10 19.16
N SER A 408 15.18 -15.27 19.77
CA SER A 408 14.35 -15.50 20.95
C SER A 408 14.77 -14.69 22.17
N ASP A 409 16.06 -14.33 22.29
CA ASP A 409 16.56 -13.51 23.41
C ASP A 409 15.99 -12.09 23.40
N PHE A 410 15.40 -11.67 22.26
CA PHE A 410 14.88 -10.32 22.06
C PHE A 410 13.35 -10.28 21.88
N ILE A 411 12.60 -11.34 22.19
CA ILE A 411 11.14 -11.38 21.99
C ILE A 411 10.41 -10.19 22.63
N GLU A 412 10.81 -9.78 23.84
CA GLU A 412 10.18 -8.64 24.54
C GLU A 412 10.67 -7.27 24.05
N ARG A 413 11.75 -7.22 23.27
CA ARG A 413 12.41 -6.00 22.80
C ARG A 413 12.38 -5.86 21.28
N ARG A 414 11.69 -6.77 20.59
CA ARG A 414 11.53 -6.74 19.14
C ARG A 414 10.13 -6.27 18.76
N GLU A 415 10.05 -5.54 17.67
CA GLU A 415 8.82 -5.20 16.98
C GLU A 415 8.97 -5.60 15.51
N VAL A 416 7.88 -6.00 14.88
CA VAL A 416 7.85 -6.26 13.44
C VAL A 416 7.00 -5.19 12.77
N ARG A 417 7.61 -4.46 11.84
CA ARG A 417 6.87 -3.52 10.98
C ARG A 417 6.54 -4.20 9.66
N VAL A 418 5.27 -4.18 9.29
CA VAL A 418 4.78 -4.71 8.01
C VAL A 418 4.18 -3.57 7.19
N GLY A 419 4.68 -3.37 5.98
CA GLY A 419 4.24 -2.30 5.09
C GLY A 419 3.90 -2.80 3.69
N LEU A 420 2.83 -2.26 3.11
CA LEU A 420 2.42 -2.53 1.72
C LEU A 420 2.90 -1.40 0.81
N ARG A 421 4.04 -1.61 0.14
CA ARG A 421 4.62 -0.63 -0.77
C ARG A 421 3.76 -0.53 -2.04
N PRO A 422 3.47 0.68 -2.55
CA PRO A 422 2.75 0.85 -3.81
C PRO A 422 3.66 0.53 -4.99
N TYR A 423 3.74 -0.74 -5.38
CA TYR A 423 4.57 -1.20 -6.48
C TYR A 423 3.91 -0.90 -7.83
N MET A 424 4.69 -0.36 -8.76
CA MET A 424 4.29 -0.17 -10.16
C MET A 424 5.11 -1.10 -11.07
N PRO A 425 4.48 -1.80 -12.04
CA PRO A 425 5.17 -2.75 -12.91
C PRO A 425 6.30 -2.14 -13.77
N ASP A 426 6.18 -0.88 -14.15
CA ASP A 426 7.19 -0.15 -14.93
C ASP A 426 8.24 0.53 -14.03
N GLY A 427 8.14 0.38 -12.71
CA GLY A 427 9.07 0.94 -11.73
C GLY A 427 8.91 2.44 -11.49
N LYS A 428 7.89 3.09 -12.06
CA LYS A 428 7.70 4.55 -11.99
C LYS A 428 6.46 4.92 -11.19
N PRO A 429 6.51 6.02 -10.40
CA PRO A 429 5.30 6.54 -9.80
C PRO A 429 4.37 7.10 -10.88
N VAL A 430 3.08 7.12 -10.57
CA VAL A 430 2.04 7.76 -11.38
C VAL A 430 1.70 9.09 -10.72
N ILE A 431 2.00 10.19 -11.42
CA ILE A 431 1.85 11.56 -10.93
C ILE A 431 1.20 12.41 -12.03
N GLY A 432 0.05 13.00 -11.73
CA GLY A 432 -0.58 13.99 -12.61
C GLY A 432 -2.10 13.88 -12.71
N PRO A 433 -2.72 14.69 -13.57
CA PRO A 433 -4.17 14.74 -13.72
C PRO A 433 -4.74 13.45 -14.29
N VAL A 434 -5.90 13.06 -13.79
CA VAL A 434 -6.71 11.99 -14.36
C VAL A 434 -7.23 12.46 -15.72
N PRO A 435 -7.01 11.70 -16.81
CA PRO A 435 -7.52 12.05 -18.13
C PRO A 435 -9.04 12.26 -18.12
N GLY A 436 -9.49 13.40 -18.62
CA GLY A 436 -10.89 13.82 -18.59
C GLY A 436 -11.31 14.56 -17.30
N LEU A 437 -10.47 14.63 -16.28
CA LEU A 437 -10.72 15.33 -15.01
C LEU A 437 -9.49 16.11 -14.56
N SER A 438 -9.30 17.30 -15.12
CA SER A 438 -8.11 18.13 -14.85
C SER A 438 -7.92 18.52 -13.38
N ASN A 439 -8.99 18.49 -12.58
CA ASN A 439 -8.95 18.84 -11.16
C ASN A 439 -8.86 17.63 -10.21
N VAL A 440 -8.72 16.42 -10.74
CA VAL A 440 -8.42 15.22 -9.95
C VAL A 440 -7.06 14.68 -10.37
N LEU A 441 -6.13 14.57 -9.45
CA LEU A 441 -4.77 14.13 -9.70
C LEU A 441 -4.47 12.83 -8.95
N LEU A 442 -3.59 12.00 -9.50
CA LEU A 442 -2.99 10.86 -8.82
C LEU A 442 -1.56 11.20 -8.40
N ALA A 443 -1.13 10.67 -7.25
CA ALA A 443 0.25 10.70 -6.79
C ALA A 443 0.54 9.42 -5.98
N THR A 444 0.93 8.35 -6.67
CA THR A 444 1.15 7.03 -6.04
C THR A 444 2.21 6.22 -6.79
N GLY A 445 2.50 5.00 -6.35
CA GLY A 445 3.36 4.07 -7.08
C GLY A 445 4.84 4.16 -6.76
N HIS A 446 5.23 4.85 -5.69
CA HIS A 446 6.63 5.12 -5.35
C HIS A 446 7.42 3.93 -4.76
N GLU A 447 6.83 2.73 -4.66
CA GLU A 447 7.43 1.53 -4.02
C GLU A 447 8.12 1.88 -2.67
N GLY A 448 9.37 1.47 -2.47
CA GLY A 448 10.21 1.77 -1.31
C GLY A 448 10.98 3.09 -1.46
N GLY A 449 10.77 3.84 -2.55
CA GLY A 449 11.37 5.15 -2.81
C GLY A 449 10.48 6.33 -2.43
N GLY A 450 9.31 6.09 -1.82
CA GLY A 450 8.31 7.13 -1.49
C GLY A 450 8.89 8.30 -0.72
N LEU A 451 9.67 8.05 0.33
CA LEU A 451 10.29 9.10 1.11
C LEU A 451 11.32 9.91 0.30
N SER A 452 12.17 9.22 -0.48
CA SER A 452 13.19 9.86 -1.33
C SER A 452 12.61 10.78 -2.38
N MET A 453 11.39 10.54 -2.85
CA MET A 453 10.73 11.29 -3.94
C MET A 453 9.57 12.18 -3.46
N ALA A 454 9.29 12.22 -2.16
CA ALA A 454 8.08 12.85 -1.63
C ALA A 454 8.01 14.36 -1.88
N LEU A 455 9.07 15.12 -1.58
CA LEU A 455 9.07 16.56 -1.76
C LEU A 455 9.07 16.96 -3.25
N GLY A 456 9.80 16.22 -4.09
CA GLY A 456 9.75 16.43 -5.55
C GLY A 456 8.36 16.13 -6.13
N THR A 457 7.68 15.08 -5.63
CA THR A 457 6.29 14.78 -6.01
C THR A 457 5.35 15.89 -5.58
N ALA A 458 5.55 16.42 -4.36
CA ALA A 458 4.73 17.49 -3.82
C ALA A 458 4.89 18.81 -4.60
N GLU A 459 6.13 19.20 -4.92
CA GLU A 459 6.41 20.35 -5.78
C GLU A 459 5.75 20.18 -7.16
N MET A 460 5.92 19.03 -7.81
CA MET A 460 5.31 18.73 -9.11
C MET A 460 3.78 18.84 -9.08
N VAL A 461 3.13 18.26 -8.06
CA VAL A 461 1.66 18.33 -7.93
C VAL A 461 1.19 19.76 -7.66
N ALA A 462 1.90 20.51 -6.82
CA ALA A 462 1.57 21.91 -6.56
C ALA A 462 1.73 22.76 -7.81
N ASP A 463 2.80 22.57 -8.57
CA ASP A 463 3.05 23.29 -9.81
C ASP A 463 1.96 23.03 -10.85
N MET A 464 1.51 21.78 -11.01
CA MET A 464 0.39 21.43 -11.88
C MET A 464 -0.91 22.13 -11.47
N VAL A 465 -1.23 22.15 -10.17
CA VAL A 465 -2.50 22.72 -9.66
C VAL A 465 -2.48 24.25 -9.68
N LEU A 466 -1.31 24.86 -9.47
CA LEU A 466 -1.14 26.31 -9.46
C LEU A 466 -0.82 26.90 -10.85
N GLY A 467 -0.45 26.05 -11.82
CA GLY A 467 -0.04 26.49 -13.16
C GLY A 467 1.37 27.08 -13.19
N ASN A 468 2.25 26.63 -12.29
CA ASN A 468 3.64 27.07 -12.24
C ASN A 468 4.49 26.36 -13.31
N PRO A 469 5.64 26.93 -13.73
CA PRO A 469 6.59 26.25 -14.60
C PRO A 469 7.16 24.99 -13.97
N GLU A 470 7.18 23.87 -14.71
CA GLU A 470 7.72 22.60 -14.24
C GLU A 470 9.21 22.70 -13.88
N LYS A 471 9.58 22.21 -12.68
CA LYS A 471 10.98 22.01 -12.26
C LYS A 471 11.54 20.66 -12.71
N VAL A 472 10.68 19.65 -12.74
CA VAL A 472 10.97 18.29 -13.21
C VAL A 472 9.92 17.94 -14.26
N LYS A 473 10.36 17.37 -15.39
CA LYS A 473 9.46 16.96 -16.48
C LYS A 473 8.44 15.95 -15.95
N SER A 474 7.16 16.28 -16.09
CA SER A 474 6.08 15.43 -15.57
C SER A 474 5.70 14.26 -16.49
N ALA A 475 5.98 14.39 -17.80
CA ALA A 475 5.56 13.44 -18.83
C ALA A 475 5.89 11.95 -18.54
N PRO A 476 7.06 11.58 -17.98
CA PRO A 476 7.37 10.18 -17.67
C PRO A 476 6.45 9.53 -16.64
N PHE A 477 5.76 10.33 -15.82
CA PHE A 477 4.88 9.91 -14.71
C PHE A 477 3.39 10.04 -15.03
N ALA A 478 3.05 10.52 -16.23
CA ALA A 478 1.69 10.87 -16.59
C ALA A 478 0.73 9.67 -16.47
N VAL A 479 -0.47 9.95 -15.97
CA VAL A 479 -1.54 8.96 -15.84
C VAL A 479 -1.97 8.46 -17.22
N GLN A 480 -1.85 7.15 -17.45
CA GLN A 480 -2.20 6.53 -18.73
C GLN A 480 -3.64 6.01 -18.74
N VAL A 481 -4.30 6.15 -19.90
CA VAL A 481 -5.60 5.50 -20.16
C VAL A 481 -5.36 4.21 -20.94
N SER A 482 -6.03 3.14 -20.57
CA SER A 482 -6.00 1.91 -21.36
C SER A 482 -6.49 2.17 -22.80
N ASN A 483 -5.77 1.63 -23.79
CA ASN A 483 -6.00 1.89 -25.23
C ASN A 483 -7.40 1.50 -25.76
N LEU A 484 -8.26 0.89 -24.95
CA LEU A 484 -9.63 0.54 -25.31
C LEU A 484 -10.54 1.76 -25.57
N GLN A 485 -10.21 2.94 -25.03
CA GLN A 485 -11.02 4.16 -25.26
C GLN A 485 -10.71 4.90 -26.58
N ARG A 486 -9.55 4.66 -27.23
CA ARG A 486 -9.26 5.31 -28.53
C ARG A 486 -10.19 4.84 -29.65
N LEU A 487 -10.71 3.62 -29.55
CA LEU A 487 -11.66 3.05 -30.51
C LEU A 487 -13.10 3.54 -30.29
N SER A 488 -13.54 3.76 -29.05
CA SER A 488 -14.91 4.22 -28.79
C SER A 488 -15.11 5.72 -29.07
N ALA A 489 -14.10 6.55 -28.83
CA ALA A 489 -14.17 7.99 -29.11
C ALA A 489 -14.15 8.33 -30.61
N GLN A 490 -13.64 7.44 -31.48
CA GLN A 490 -13.69 7.59 -32.93
C GLN A 490 -15.02 7.13 -33.54
N ILE A 491 -15.79 6.27 -32.87
CA ILE A 491 -17.07 5.77 -33.39
C ILE A 491 -18.21 6.78 -33.21
N HIS A 492 -18.09 7.74 -32.27
CA HIS A 492 -19.09 8.79 -32.06
C HIS A 492 -18.87 10.08 -32.86
N ARG A 493 -17.92 10.11 -33.81
CA ARG A 493 -17.76 11.22 -34.77
C ARG A 493 -17.81 10.73 -36.21
N LEU A 494 -18.97 10.22 -36.62
CA LEU A 494 -19.32 10.14 -38.04
C LEU A 494 -20.66 10.89 -38.23
N PRO A 495 -20.73 11.92 -39.11
CA PRO A 495 -21.99 12.51 -39.49
C PRO A 495 -22.83 11.46 -40.21
N ALA A 496 -24.13 11.43 -39.93
CA ALA A 496 -25.10 10.62 -40.66
C ALA A 496 -25.02 10.95 -42.16
N LEU A 497 -24.53 10.00 -42.96
CA LEU A 497 -24.65 10.06 -44.41
C LEU A 497 -25.73 9.08 -44.84
N SER A 498 -26.74 9.69 -45.45
CA SER A 498 -27.91 9.12 -46.08
C SER A 498 -27.58 7.99 -47.05
N PHE A 499 -28.41 6.94 -46.98
CA PHE A 499 -28.54 5.87 -47.95
C PHE A 499 -28.65 6.41 -49.39
N TYR A 500 -27.70 6.06 -50.24
CA TYR A 500 -27.98 5.84 -51.66
C TYR A 500 -27.27 4.57 -52.12
N SER A 501 -28.09 3.57 -52.39
CA SER A 501 -27.79 2.35 -53.11
C SER A 501 -27.30 2.66 -54.52
N ASN A 502 -26.19 2.05 -54.94
CA ASN A 502 -26.06 1.54 -56.30
C ASN A 502 -25.04 0.40 -56.35
N SER A 503 -25.52 -0.72 -56.88
CA SER A 503 -24.77 -1.93 -57.19
C SER A 503 -23.82 -1.69 -58.37
N LEU A 504 -22.57 -2.13 -58.26
CA LEU A 504 -21.82 -2.60 -59.43
C LEU A 504 -20.97 -3.80 -59.05
N ILE A 505 -21.30 -4.91 -59.69
CA ILE A 505 -20.55 -6.16 -59.72
C ILE A 505 -19.38 -5.95 -60.67
N SER A 506 -18.16 -6.32 -60.27
CA SER A 506 -17.13 -6.73 -61.22
C SER A 506 -16.25 -7.82 -60.63
N ARG A 507 -16.15 -8.92 -61.40
CA ARG A 507 -15.34 -10.12 -61.18
C ARG A 507 -14.01 -9.98 -61.90
N SER A 508 -12.94 -10.41 -61.25
CA SER A 508 -11.72 -11.03 -61.83
C SER A 508 -10.68 -11.11 -60.70
N SER A 509 -9.84 -12.10 -60.49
CA SER A 509 -9.64 -13.49 -60.93
C SER A 509 -8.30 -13.89 -60.28
N VAL A 510 -8.18 -15.14 -59.86
CA VAL A 510 -7.06 -15.66 -59.05
C VAL A 510 -5.80 -15.90 -59.90
N THR A 511 -4.62 -15.62 -59.35
CA THR A 511 -3.38 -16.32 -59.72
C THR A 511 -2.49 -16.49 -58.48
N SER A 512 -1.87 -17.66 -58.38
CA SER A 512 -1.21 -18.27 -57.22
C SER A 512 0.31 -18.36 -57.40
N THR A 513 1.08 -18.21 -56.30
CA THR A 513 2.33 -18.92 -55.86
C THR A 513 3.13 -18.01 -54.89
N SER A 514 3.04 -18.16 -53.55
CA SER A 514 3.85 -18.97 -52.59
C SER A 514 5.24 -18.38 -52.21
N PRO A 515 5.82 -18.69 -51.03
CA PRO A 515 5.30 -18.55 -49.67
C PRO A 515 6.23 -17.71 -48.76
N THR A 516 5.67 -16.86 -47.91
CA THR A 516 6.39 -16.21 -46.78
C THR A 516 5.94 -16.78 -45.44
N SER A 517 6.92 -17.05 -44.60
CA SER A 517 6.89 -17.51 -43.21
C SER A 517 5.78 -16.90 -42.32
N PRO A 518 5.09 -17.69 -41.46
CA PRO A 518 4.08 -17.16 -40.56
C PRO A 518 4.69 -16.60 -39.26
N SER A 519 4.43 -15.32 -39.00
CA SER A 519 4.47 -14.69 -37.69
C SER A 519 3.24 -15.09 -36.85
N PRO A 520 3.35 -15.36 -35.53
CA PRO A 520 2.21 -15.75 -34.72
C PRO A 520 1.51 -14.52 -34.15
N SER A 521 0.44 -14.06 -34.81
CA SER A 521 -0.55 -13.20 -34.15
C SER A 521 -1.95 -13.46 -34.73
N SER A 522 -2.60 -14.52 -34.25
CA SER A 522 -4.05 -14.61 -34.34
C SER A 522 -4.63 -14.39 -32.95
N SER A 523 -5.40 -13.32 -32.79
CA SER A 523 -6.26 -13.15 -31.62
C SER A 523 -7.27 -14.28 -31.62
N ARG A 524 -7.25 -15.15 -30.60
CA ARG A 524 -8.25 -16.21 -30.41
C ARG A 524 -9.65 -15.62 -30.45
N LYS A 525 -10.55 -16.24 -31.20
CA LYS A 525 -11.95 -15.82 -31.31
C LYS A 525 -12.63 -16.00 -29.95
N VAL A 526 -13.71 -15.25 -29.66
CA VAL A 526 -14.48 -15.39 -28.41
C VAL A 526 -14.97 -16.84 -28.20
N SER A 527 -15.22 -17.57 -29.29
CA SER A 527 -15.52 -19.02 -29.27
C SER A 527 -14.46 -19.86 -28.56
N ASP A 528 -13.19 -19.46 -28.65
CA ASP A 528 -12.04 -20.24 -28.16
C ASP A 528 -11.83 -20.03 -26.65
N ARG A 529 -12.68 -19.21 -26.02
CA ARG A 529 -12.69 -18.91 -24.58
C ARG A 529 -13.91 -19.48 -23.87
N ILE A 530 -14.80 -20.17 -24.58
CA ILE A 530 -16.02 -20.73 -24.00
C ILE A 530 -15.68 -22.02 -23.24
N VAL A 531 -16.09 -22.10 -21.98
CA VAL A 531 -16.01 -23.32 -21.17
C VAL A 531 -17.45 -23.71 -20.80
N LYS A 532 -17.94 -24.82 -21.35
CA LYS A 532 -19.26 -25.35 -20.97
C LYS A 532 -19.13 -26.25 -19.75
N LEU A 533 -20.04 -26.11 -18.81
CA LEU A 533 -20.05 -26.81 -17.54
C LEU A 533 -21.44 -27.38 -17.31
N PHE A 534 -21.57 -28.30 -16.36
CA PHE A 534 -22.86 -28.76 -15.87
C PHE A 534 -23.00 -28.44 -14.38
N ALA A 535 -24.07 -27.76 -14.02
CA ALA A 535 -24.42 -27.52 -12.63
C ALA A 535 -25.69 -28.29 -12.26
N ILE A 536 -25.65 -28.94 -11.10
CA ILE A 536 -26.80 -29.61 -10.50
C ILE A 536 -27.44 -28.60 -9.55
N ASP A 537 -28.71 -28.27 -9.79
CA ASP A 537 -29.49 -27.37 -8.93
C ASP A 537 -29.99 -28.06 -7.65
N LEU A 538 -30.64 -27.30 -6.78
CA LEU A 538 -31.20 -27.78 -5.51
C LEU A 538 -32.26 -28.88 -5.69
N ASP A 539 -32.92 -28.93 -6.85
CA ASP A 539 -33.89 -29.96 -7.21
C ASP A 539 -33.23 -31.23 -7.80
N GLY A 540 -31.89 -31.28 -7.83
CA GLY A 540 -31.11 -32.37 -8.40
C GLY A 540 -31.07 -32.39 -9.93
N LYS A 541 -31.54 -31.33 -10.60
CA LYS A 541 -31.60 -31.25 -12.06
C LYS A 541 -30.28 -30.69 -12.61
N LYS A 542 -29.70 -31.45 -13.56
CA LYS A 542 -28.47 -31.06 -14.28
C LYS A 542 -28.79 -30.02 -15.36
N ARG A 543 -28.10 -28.88 -15.33
CA ARG A 543 -28.21 -27.77 -16.30
C ARG A 543 -26.86 -27.51 -16.96
N GLU A 544 -26.84 -27.35 -18.29
CA GLU A 544 -25.66 -26.83 -18.98
C GLU A 544 -25.54 -25.33 -18.71
N ILE A 545 -24.37 -24.89 -18.25
CA ILE A 545 -24.04 -23.48 -18.02
C ILE A 545 -22.78 -23.13 -18.80
N VAL A 546 -22.66 -21.87 -19.21
CA VAL A 546 -21.58 -21.41 -20.08
C VAL A 546 -20.75 -20.36 -19.37
N GLY A 547 -19.48 -20.67 -19.13
CA GLY A 547 -18.49 -19.76 -18.58
C GLY A 547 -17.46 -19.33 -19.63
N LEU A 548 -16.60 -18.39 -19.24
CA LEU A 548 -15.47 -17.94 -20.06
C LEU A 548 -14.16 -18.25 -19.34
N THR A 549 -13.14 -18.67 -20.10
CA THR A 549 -11.78 -18.82 -19.59
C THR A 549 -11.29 -17.55 -18.90
N GLY A 550 -10.79 -17.69 -17.68
CA GLY A 550 -10.34 -16.62 -16.80
C GLY A 550 -11.42 -16.04 -15.87
N HIS A 551 -12.69 -16.42 -16.03
CA HIS A 551 -13.73 -16.10 -15.04
C HIS A 551 -13.77 -17.12 -13.91
N THR A 552 -14.30 -16.70 -12.75
CA THR A 552 -14.55 -17.62 -11.65
C THR A 552 -15.81 -18.45 -11.90
N LEU A 553 -15.87 -19.63 -11.29
CA LEU A 553 -17.06 -20.47 -11.29
C LEU A 553 -18.24 -19.75 -10.63
N LEU A 554 -18.02 -18.96 -9.57
CA LEU A 554 -19.05 -18.14 -8.92
C LEU A 554 -19.72 -17.21 -9.91
N LYS A 555 -18.95 -16.47 -10.72
CA LYS A 555 -19.49 -15.57 -11.74
C LYS A 555 -20.34 -16.33 -12.76
N THR A 556 -19.95 -17.54 -13.10
CA THR A 556 -20.66 -18.38 -14.06
C THR A 556 -21.98 -18.92 -13.48
N LEU A 557 -21.97 -19.35 -12.21
CA LEU A 557 -23.15 -19.81 -11.49
C LEU A 557 -24.14 -18.67 -11.21
N ALA A 558 -23.63 -17.49 -10.84
CA ALA A 558 -24.44 -16.29 -10.63
C ALA A 558 -25.13 -15.83 -11.92
N ASN A 559 -24.41 -15.81 -13.05
CA ASN A 559 -24.99 -15.49 -14.35
C ASN A 559 -26.07 -16.51 -14.79
N ALA A 560 -25.96 -17.76 -14.35
CA ALA A 560 -26.95 -18.80 -14.59
C ALA A 560 -28.10 -18.79 -13.56
N GLY A 561 -28.10 -17.85 -12.61
CA GLY A 561 -29.12 -17.74 -11.55
C GLY A 561 -29.10 -18.89 -10.55
N MET A 562 -27.95 -19.57 -10.37
CA MET A 562 -27.83 -20.75 -9.51
C MET A 562 -27.33 -20.43 -8.10
N ILE A 563 -26.67 -19.29 -7.93
CA ILE A 563 -26.23 -18.75 -6.64
C ILE A 563 -26.50 -17.24 -6.67
N GLU A 564 -27.08 -16.68 -5.61
CA GLU A 564 -27.18 -15.22 -5.46
C GLU A 564 -25.85 -14.65 -4.97
N PRO A 565 -25.20 -13.73 -5.70
CA PRO A 565 -23.93 -13.14 -5.28
C PRO A 565 -24.07 -12.12 -4.13
N ALA A 566 -25.29 -11.90 -3.61
CA ALA A 566 -25.63 -10.79 -2.70
C ALA A 566 -25.07 -10.95 -1.27
N SER A 567 -24.67 -12.15 -0.87
CA SER A 567 -23.92 -12.41 0.37
C SER A 567 -22.41 -12.26 0.23
N HIS A 568 -21.92 -12.08 -0.99
CA HIS A 568 -20.50 -11.91 -1.30
C HIS A 568 -20.10 -10.42 -1.31
N ARG A 569 -20.40 -9.71 -0.22
CA ARG A 569 -19.63 -8.53 0.14
C ARG A 569 -18.71 -9.01 1.24
N LEU A 570 -17.39 -8.89 1.08
CA LEU A 570 -16.50 -8.35 2.10
C LEU A 570 -15.04 -8.50 1.63
N GLU A 571 -14.34 -7.37 1.72
CA GLU A 571 -12.91 -7.17 1.49
C GLU A 571 -12.07 -7.66 2.70
N ASP A 572 -12.70 -8.43 3.61
CA ASP A 572 -12.14 -8.96 4.85
C ASP A 572 -12.42 -10.47 4.96
N ILE A 573 -11.38 -11.28 5.21
CA ILE A 573 -11.48 -12.75 5.40
C ILE A 573 -12.40 -13.11 6.58
N ASP A 574 -12.57 -12.23 7.56
CA ASP A 574 -13.46 -12.47 8.70
C ASP A 574 -14.95 -12.48 8.36
N ALA A 575 -15.32 -12.08 7.14
CA ALA A 575 -16.70 -11.92 6.76
C ALA A 575 -17.10 -12.63 5.44
N CYS A 576 -16.25 -13.52 4.92
CA CYS A 576 -16.64 -14.45 3.87
C CYS A 576 -17.62 -15.52 4.42
N SER A 577 -18.87 -15.52 3.94
CA SER A 577 -19.80 -16.63 4.17
C SER A 577 -19.51 -17.74 3.14
N ALA A 578 -19.55 -19.01 3.56
CA ALA A 578 -19.34 -20.15 2.66
C ALA A 578 -20.54 -20.39 1.71
N GLU A 579 -21.24 -19.33 1.31
CA GLU A 579 -22.43 -19.39 0.44
C GLU A 579 -22.08 -19.60 -1.03
N CYS A 580 -20.83 -19.35 -1.41
CA CYS A 580 -20.29 -19.73 -2.72
C CYS A 580 -19.70 -21.16 -2.73
N GLU A 581 -19.90 -21.95 -1.67
CA GLU A 581 -19.52 -23.36 -1.60
C GLU A 581 -20.19 -24.15 -2.72
N VAL A 582 -19.41 -25.00 -3.39
CA VAL A 582 -19.88 -25.96 -4.40
C VAL A 582 -19.21 -27.30 -4.18
N ASN A 583 -19.91 -28.38 -4.54
CA ASN A 583 -19.33 -29.72 -4.57
C ASN A 583 -18.88 -30.05 -5.99
N VAL A 584 -17.57 -30.24 -6.17
CA VAL A 584 -16.98 -30.61 -7.46
C VAL A 584 -16.91 -32.13 -7.58
N ALA A 585 -17.36 -32.68 -8.71
CA ALA A 585 -17.32 -34.12 -8.97
C ALA A 585 -15.88 -34.67 -8.94
N GLN A 586 -15.72 -35.92 -8.47
CA GLN A 586 -14.41 -36.51 -8.12
C GLN A 586 -13.40 -36.43 -9.27
N GLU A 587 -13.85 -36.70 -10.49
CA GLU A 587 -13.04 -36.74 -11.71
C GLU A 587 -12.48 -35.38 -12.15
N TRP A 588 -12.95 -34.28 -11.53
CA TRP A 588 -12.49 -32.92 -11.78
C TRP A 588 -11.62 -32.35 -10.66
N LEU A 589 -11.60 -32.96 -9.47
CA LEU A 589 -10.85 -32.44 -8.32
C LEU A 589 -9.35 -32.36 -8.59
N ASP A 590 -8.77 -33.40 -9.22
CA ASP A 590 -7.33 -33.47 -9.51
C ASP A 590 -6.89 -32.52 -10.64
N ARG A 591 -7.85 -31.94 -11.38
CA ARG A 591 -7.60 -30.93 -12.42
C ARG A 591 -7.65 -29.51 -11.87
N LEU A 592 -8.11 -29.35 -10.63
CA LEU A 592 -8.11 -28.06 -9.95
C LEU A 592 -6.83 -27.93 -9.12
N PRO A 593 -6.29 -26.72 -8.94
CA PRO A 593 -5.25 -26.50 -7.95
C PRO A 593 -5.75 -26.92 -6.57
N GLY A 594 -4.82 -27.35 -5.71
CA GLY A 594 -5.11 -27.61 -4.30
C GLY A 594 -5.79 -26.41 -3.64
N ARG A 595 -6.54 -26.65 -2.56
CA ARG A 595 -7.20 -25.56 -1.83
C ARG A 595 -6.13 -24.62 -1.28
N SER A 596 -6.38 -23.32 -1.38
CA SER A 596 -5.61 -22.33 -0.61
C SER A 596 -5.90 -22.51 0.89
N TYR A 597 -5.01 -21.99 1.74
CA TYR A 597 -5.24 -21.98 3.19
C TYR A 597 -6.58 -21.29 3.53
N ASP A 598 -6.88 -20.16 2.88
CA ASP A 598 -8.11 -19.40 3.10
C ASP A 598 -9.36 -20.19 2.66
N GLU A 599 -9.28 -20.89 1.53
CA GLU A 599 -10.34 -21.79 1.06
C GLU A 599 -10.62 -22.90 2.07
N GLU A 600 -9.56 -23.54 2.58
CA GLU A 600 -9.69 -24.58 3.59
C GLU A 600 -10.23 -24.04 4.92
N PHE A 601 -9.76 -22.88 5.37
CA PHE A 601 -10.20 -22.22 6.59
C PHE A 601 -11.68 -21.89 6.55
N ILE A 602 -12.16 -21.24 5.48
CA ILE A 602 -13.57 -20.85 5.33
C ILE A 602 -14.47 -22.08 5.22
N LEU A 603 -14.14 -23.05 4.36
CA LEU A 603 -14.95 -24.27 4.21
C LEU A 603 -15.01 -25.07 5.52
N LYS A 604 -13.91 -25.11 6.29
CA LYS A 604 -13.86 -25.78 7.60
C LYS A 604 -14.65 -25.02 8.66
N LYS A 605 -14.55 -23.69 8.71
CA LYS A 605 -15.26 -22.81 9.66
C LYS A 605 -16.78 -22.97 9.53
N TYR A 606 -17.30 -23.12 8.31
CA TYR A 606 -18.73 -23.20 8.01
C TYR A 606 -19.25 -24.61 7.69
N SER A 607 -18.45 -25.66 7.89
CA SER A 607 -18.90 -27.06 7.80
C SER A 607 -19.70 -27.45 9.05
N ARG A 608 -20.82 -28.19 8.87
CA ARG A 608 -21.73 -28.63 9.95
C ARG A 608 -21.04 -29.36 11.12
N ALA A 609 -19.86 -29.95 10.90
CA ALA A 609 -19.07 -30.65 11.92
C ALA A 609 -17.61 -30.18 12.02
N ARG A 610 -17.25 -29.06 11.36
CA ARG A 610 -15.84 -28.68 11.08
C ARG A 610 -15.02 -29.77 10.37
N VAL A 611 -15.70 -30.74 9.77
CA VAL A 611 -15.11 -31.79 8.93
C VAL A 611 -15.26 -31.34 7.49
N LEU A 612 -14.13 -31.13 6.82
CA LEU A 612 -14.12 -30.64 5.45
C LEU A 612 -14.46 -31.78 4.47
N ASN A 613 -15.52 -31.60 3.67
CA ASN A 613 -15.81 -32.52 2.58
C ASN A 613 -14.74 -32.35 1.49
N LYS A 614 -14.14 -33.45 1.04
CA LYS A 614 -13.11 -33.46 0.00
C LYS A 614 -13.59 -32.88 -1.34
N HIS A 615 -14.89 -32.84 -1.60
CA HIS A 615 -15.49 -32.27 -2.81
C HIS A 615 -15.82 -30.78 -2.70
N SER A 616 -15.84 -30.22 -1.48
CA SER A 616 -16.19 -28.81 -1.28
C SER A 616 -15.08 -27.90 -1.82
N ARG A 617 -15.48 -26.92 -2.62
CA ARG A 617 -14.65 -25.82 -3.13
C ARG A 617 -15.40 -24.51 -2.96
N LEU A 618 -14.69 -23.41 -2.85
CA LEU A 618 -15.28 -22.09 -3.00
C LEU A 618 -15.31 -21.74 -4.49
N SER A 619 -16.51 -21.63 -5.07
CA SER A 619 -16.66 -21.33 -6.50
C SER A 619 -16.03 -19.99 -6.91
N CYS A 620 -15.81 -19.07 -5.96
CA CYS A 620 -15.10 -17.81 -6.19
C CYS A 620 -13.58 -18.00 -6.42
N GLN A 621 -12.99 -19.11 -5.94
CA GLN A 621 -11.57 -19.41 -6.10
C GLN A 621 -11.29 -20.38 -7.25
N VAL A 622 -12.32 -21.00 -7.83
CA VAL A 622 -12.20 -21.85 -9.02
C VAL A 622 -12.22 -20.98 -10.27
N VAL A 623 -11.05 -20.77 -10.90
CA VAL A 623 -10.91 -20.05 -12.17
C VAL A 623 -11.09 -21.01 -13.33
N LEU A 624 -11.96 -20.67 -14.28
CA LEU A 624 -12.25 -21.49 -15.45
C LEU A 624 -11.10 -21.47 -16.44
N SER A 625 -10.70 -22.64 -16.90
CA SER A 625 -9.71 -22.87 -17.94
C SER A 625 -10.24 -23.88 -18.97
N PRO A 626 -9.69 -23.92 -20.21
CA PRO A 626 -10.23 -24.78 -21.27
C PRO A 626 -10.25 -26.28 -20.94
N ASP A 627 -9.35 -26.73 -20.07
CA ASP A 627 -9.25 -28.10 -19.57
C ASP A 627 -10.38 -28.51 -18.61
N LEU A 628 -11.18 -27.54 -18.13
CA LEU A 628 -12.38 -27.76 -17.30
C LEU A 628 -13.66 -27.91 -18.15
N GLN A 629 -13.54 -28.05 -19.46
CA GLN A 629 -14.66 -28.28 -20.37
C GLN A 629 -15.44 -29.55 -19.99
N GLY A 630 -16.71 -29.38 -19.64
CA GLY A 630 -17.61 -30.44 -19.19
C GLY A 630 -17.63 -30.67 -17.68
N MET A 631 -16.93 -29.85 -16.89
CA MET A 631 -16.89 -29.99 -15.43
C MET A 631 -18.28 -29.97 -14.81
N VAL A 632 -18.49 -30.88 -13.87
CA VAL A 632 -19.76 -31.05 -13.14
C VAL A 632 -19.61 -30.55 -11.71
N VAL A 633 -20.52 -29.66 -11.31
CA VAL A 633 -20.59 -29.10 -9.97
C VAL A 633 -22.00 -29.19 -9.41
N ALA A 634 -22.15 -29.34 -8.10
CA ALA A 634 -23.44 -29.31 -7.42
C ALA A 634 -23.46 -28.16 -6.41
N VAL A 635 -24.55 -27.40 -6.40
CA VAL A 635 -24.79 -26.38 -5.37
C VAL A 635 -25.31 -27.10 -4.11
N PRO A 636 -24.67 -26.94 -2.94
CA PRO A 636 -25.12 -27.59 -1.71
C PRO A 636 -26.46 -27.01 -1.25
N GLU A 637 -27.24 -27.80 -0.52
CA GLU A 637 -28.45 -27.31 0.16
C GLU A 637 -28.11 -26.14 1.10
N ALA A 638 -29.01 -25.16 1.20
CA ALA A 638 -28.90 -24.06 2.14
C ALA A 638 -28.75 -24.58 3.58
N LYS A 639 -27.89 -23.95 4.39
CA LYS A 639 -27.66 -24.43 5.76
C LYS A 639 -28.83 -23.98 6.64
N PRO A 640 -29.18 -24.72 7.71
CA PRO A 640 -30.41 -24.48 8.48
C PRO A 640 -30.49 -23.12 9.18
N TRP A 641 -29.38 -22.39 9.28
CA TRP A 641 -29.28 -21.04 9.84
C TRP A 641 -29.27 -19.93 8.77
N ASP A 642 -29.36 -20.29 7.49
CA ASP A 642 -29.47 -19.36 6.35
C ASP A 642 -30.94 -19.10 5.96
N ILE A 643 -31.90 -19.67 6.71
CA ILE A 643 -33.33 -19.38 6.58
C ILE A 643 -33.68 -18.39 7.71
N PRO A 644 -34.15 -17.17 7.39
CA PRO A 644 -34.32 -16.07 8.34
C PRO A 644 -35.30 -16.35 9.48
#